data_AF-A0A6N2KAW2-F1
#
_entry.id   AF-A0A6N2KAW2-F1
#
_cell.length_a   1.000
_cell.length_b   1.000
_cell.length_c   1.000
_cell.angle_alpha   90.00
_cell.angle_beta   90.00
_cell.angle_gamma   90.00
#
_symmetry.space_group_name_H-M   'P 1'
#
loop_
_entity.id
_entity.type
_entity.pdbx_description
1 polymer ?
#
loop_
_entity_poly.entity_id
_entity_poly.type
_entity_poly.pdbx_seq_one_letter_code
_entity_poly.pdbx_strand_id
1 'polypeptide(L)'
;MFLIRPLVASVDMILSLYENNLPMRFGLILYSSKFIKKATIHGLHLSAKDNDGETEEDISSLIIRLFIYIKESYGTQTAFQFLSNVNRLRMLSDSADDVPETHHVDEAFVETILPKVKSPPQDILLKLAKEQTYKELSQESSMFVFKLGLNKLQCCLLMNGLVFDSSEEVLMNAMNDELPRIQEQVYYGHINSHTDVLDKFLSESGISRYNPQIIAEGKAKPRFISLTSGVLGGESVLNDINFLHSSGTVDDVKPVTHLLAVDITSKKGINLLHEGIRYLVEGSKGARLGVLFSSSQDSDLPGLLLVKVFEITTASYSHKKNVLYFLEHLCSFYEQKYILASSVAAESTQTFIDKVYDLADANELPLKVYKSIVSEFSANKVKKQLNKVSQFLYLLLGLESGVNAVITNGRVMFPGDEGTFLSHDLHLLETMEFKQRVKHIGEIIEEVQWQDVDPDMLTSKFVSDIIMYVSSAMATRERSSESARFEVLNAEHSAVIIDNENSSVHIDAVVDPLSATGQKVSSLLRVLRKYVQPSMRIVLNPMSSLVDLPLKNYYRYVVPTMDDFSSTDLTVNGPKAFFANMPLSKTLTMNLDVPEPWLVEPVIAVHDVDNILLENLGDTRTLQAVFELEALVLTERS
;
A
#
# COMPACT_ATOMS: atom_id res chain seq x y z
N MET A 1 -24.20 -2.78 -16.11
CA MET A 1 -24.61 -4.00 -16.81
C MET A 1 -24.04 -5.14 -15.98
N PHE A 2 -24.89 -5.85 -15.24
CA PHE A 2 -24.48 -7.12 -14.65
C PHE A 2 -24.51 -8.15 -15.76
N LEU A 3 -23.45 -8.92 -15.91
CA LEU A 3 -23.61 -10.26 -16.45
C LEU A 3 -24.24 -11.05 -15.31
N ILE A 4 -25.52 -11.42 -15.45
CA ILE A 4 -26.23 -12.32 -14.52
C ILE A 4 -25.81 -13.78 -14.76
N ARG A 5 -24.93 -14.01 -15.74
CA ARG A 5 -24.30 -15.30 -16.06
C ARG A 5 -23.65 -16.03 -14.87
N PRO A 6 -22.71 -15.44 -14.12
CA PRO A 6 -21.99 -16.17 -13.09
C PRO A 6 -22.83 -16.39 -11.82
N LEU A 7 -23.65 -15.40 -11.42
CA LEU A 7 -24.46 -15.48 -10.19
C LEU A 7 -25.37 -16.71 -10.17
N VAL A 8 -26.02 -17.02 -11.29
CA VAL A 8 -27.09 -18.03 -11.30
C VAL A 8 -26.56 -19.44 -11.64
N ALA A 9 -25.46 -19.55 -12.39
CA ALA A 9 -24.71 -20.82 -12.49
C ALA A 9 -24.15 -21.24 -11.12
N SER A 10 -23.68 -20.28 -10.31
CA SER A 10 -23.25 -20.55 -8.93
C SER A 10 -24.39 -20.99 -8.01
N VAL A 11 -25.65 -20.57 -8.26
CA VAL A 11 -26.82 -21.00 -7.46
C VAL A 11 -27.12 -22.48 -7.69
N ASP A 12 -27.11 -22.93 -8.94
CA ASP A 12 -27.33 -24.35 -9.27
C ASP A 12 -26.20 -25.22 -8.72
N MET A 13 -24.95 -24.72 -8.77
CA MET A 13 -23.80 -25.36 -8.11
C MET A 13 -24.00 -25.48 -6.59
N ILE A 14 -24.39 -24.41 -5.90
CA ILE A 14 -24.64 -24.42 -4.45
C ILE A 14 -25.74 -25.44 -4.09
N LEU A 15 -26.82 -25.49 -4.86
CA LEU A 15 -27.91 -26.45 -4.65
C LEU A 15 -27.40 -27.89 -4.79
N SER A 16 -26.63 -28.18 -5.84
CA SER A 16 -26.01 -29.49 -6.05
C SER A 16 -25.08 -29.89 -4.89
N LEU A 17 -24.19 -28.98 -4.45
CA LEU A 17 -23.26 -29.25 -3.34
C LEU A 17 -23.99 -29.47 -2.00
N TYR A 18 -25.08 -28.73 -1.78
CA TYR A 18 -25.94 -28.90 -0.61
C TYR A 18 -26.67 -30.26 -0.64
N GLU A 19 -27.25 -30.64 -1.78
CA GLU A 19 -27.91 -31.94 -1.95
C GLU A 19 -26.94 -33.13 -1.78
N ASN A 20 -25.67 -32.93 -2.15
CA ASN A 20 -24.59 -33.90 -1.98
C ASN A 20 -24.02 -33.96 -0.54
N ASN A 21 -24.59 -33.23 0.43
CA ASN A 21 -24.16 -33.20 1.84
C ASN A 21 -22.68 -32.84 2.04
N LEU A 22 -22.15 -31.91 1.25
CA LEU A 22 -20.81 -31.39 1.48
C LEU A 22 -20.76 -30.70 2.87
N PRO A 23 -19.71 -30.90 3.70
CA PRO A 23 -19.64 -30.37 5.07
C PRO A 23 -19.31 -28.87 5.09
N MET A 24 -20.10 -28.07 4.37
CA MET A 24 -19.97 -26.62 4.27
C MET A 24 -21.33 -25.93 4.47
N ARG A 25 -21.28 -24.73 5.03
CA ARG A 25 -22.46 -23.86 5.14
C ARG A 25 -22.46 -22.88 3.98
N PHE A 26 -23.48 -22.96 3.13
CA PHE A 26 -23.66 -22.06 2.00
C PHE A 26 -24.55 -20.86 2.36
N GLY A 27 -24.23 -19.71 1.78
CA GLY A 27 -24.98 -18.47 1.90
C GLY A 27 -24.87 -17.63 0.63
N LEU A 28 -25.78 -16.68 0.47
CA LEU A 28 -25.82 -15.79 -0.70
C LEU A 28 -26.04 -14.36 -0.25
N ILE A 29 -25.27 -13.43 -0.82
CA ILE A 29 -25.45 -12.00 -0.64
C ILE A 29 -25.75 -11.41 -2.02
N LEU A 30 -26.93 -10.82 -2.16
CA LEU A 30 -27.40 -10.22 -3.41
C LEU A 30 -27.27 -8.70 -3.34
N TYR A 31 -26.93 -8.06 -4.47
CA TYR A 31 -26.81 -6.61 -4.54
C TYR A 31 -27.23 -6.06 -5.91
N SER A 32 -27.60 -4.78 -5.94
CA SER A 32 -27.82 -4.02 -7.17
C SER A 32 -26.64 -3.09 -7.48
N SER A 33 -25.92 -3.37 -8.56
CA SER A 33 -24.87 -2.50 -9.10
C SER A 33 -25.42 -1.20 -9.66
N LYS A 34 -26.66 -1.17 -10.19
CA LYS A 34 -27.26 0.08 -10.66
C LYS A 34 -27.58 0.99 -9.48
N PHE A 35 -28.11 0.44 -8.39
CA PHE A 35 -28.34 1.19 -7.16
C PHE A 35 -27.02 1.73 -6.60
N ILE A 36 -26.00 0.88 -6.48
CA ILE A 36 -24.66 1.31 -6.03
C ILE A 36 -24.10 2.42 -6.92
N LYS A 37 -24.19 2.29 -8.25
CA LYS A 37 -23.71 3.32 -9.19
C LYS A 37 -24.45 4.66 -9.00
N LYS A 38 -25.77 4.63 -8.83
CA LYS A 38 -26.56 5.83 -8.52
C LYS A 38 -26.11 6.44 -7.19
N ALA A 39 -25.91 5.63 -6.15
CA ALA A 39 -25.44 6.08 -4.84
C ALA A 39 -24.03 6.68 -4.88
N THR A 40 -23.13 6.16 -5.72
CA THR A 40 -21.79 6.74 -5.88
C THR A 40 -21.79 8.08 -6.63
N ILE A 41 -22.71 8.28 -7.59
CA ILE A 41 -22.77 9.49 -8.41
C ILE A 41 -23.36 10.68 -7.64
N HIS A 42 -24.36 10.44 -6.80
CA HIS A 42 -25.02 11.49 -6.01
C HIS A 42 -24.34 11.79 -4.66
N GLY A 43 -23.19 11.16 -4.38
CA GLY A 43 -22.59 11.11 -3.05
C GLY A 43 -23.41 10.19 -2.13
N LEU A 44 -22.79 9.62 -1.08
CA LEU A 44 -23.44 8.69 -0.14
C LEU A 44 -24.66 9.26 0.62
N HIS A 45 -25.12 10.47 0.30
CA HIS A 45 -26.18 11.21 0.94
C HIS A 45 -27.56 10.96 0.30
N LEU A 46 -27.94 9.70 0.08
CA LEU A 46 -29.32 9.36 -0.26
C LEU A 46 -30.12 9.12 1.02
N SER A 47 -30.80 10.18 1.48
CA SER A 47 -31.97 10.02 2.35
C SER A 47 -33.05 9.28 1.57
N ALA A 48 -33.76 8.36 2.21
CA ALA A 48 -34.84 7.54 1.64
C ALA A 48 -36.03 8.34 1.08
N LYS A 49 -35.99 9.68 1.08
CA LYS A 49 -37.13 10.56 0.76
C LYS A 49 -37.13 11.23 -0.62
N ASP A 50 -36.05 11.18 -1.40
CA ASP A 50 -35.95 11.98 -2.64
C ASP A 50 -36.27 11.21 -3.95
N ASN A 51 -37.01 10.10 -3.88
CA ASN A 51 -37.26 9.21 -5.04
C ASN A 51 -38.74 9.16 -5.46
N ASP A 52 -39.41 10.31 -5.52
CA ASP A 52 -40.78 10.46 -6.06
C ASP A 52 -40.83 10.70 -7.58
N GLY A 53 -39.71 10.51 -8.29
CA GLY A 53 -39.69 10.50 -9.76
C GLY A 53 -39.77 9.08 -10.31
N GLU A 54 -40.83 8.76 -11.06
CA GLU A 54 -41.03 7.53 -11.83
C GLU A 54 -39.75 7.14 -12.60
N THR A 55 -38.93 6.28 -12.01
CA THR A 55 -37.83 5.62 -12.69
C THR A 55 -38.03 4.13 -12.50
N GLU A 56 -38.11 3.41 -13.62
CA GLU A 56 -38.28 1.96 -13.67
C GLU A 56 -37.40 1.27 -12.62
N GLU A 57 -38.05 0.45 -11.80
CA GLU A 57 -37.39 -0.26 -10.71
C GLU A 57 -36.31 -1.19 -11.27
N ASP A 58 -35.10 -1.14 -10.69
CA ASP A 58 -34.01 -1.96 -11.17
C ASP A 58 -34.32 -3.45 -10.96
N ILE A 59 -34.17 -4.26 -12.03
CA ILE A 59 -34.45 -5.70 -12.04
C ILE A 59 -33.70 -6.43 -10.91
N SER A 60 -32.45 -6.03 -10.63
CA SER A 60 -31.69 -6.61 -9.52
C SER A 60 -32.34 -6.32 -8.15
N SER A 61 -32.84 -5.11 -7.93
CA SER A 61 -33.56 -4.75 -6.71
C SER A 61 -34.89 -5.49 -6.59
N LEU A 62 -35.58 -5.70 -7.72
CA LEU A 62 -36.80 -6.52 -7.78
C LEU A 62 -36.51 -7.97 -7.36
N ILE A 63 -35.49 -8.61 -7.93
CA ILE A 63 -35.09 -9.98 -7.59
C ILE A 63 -34.76 -10.10 -6.09
N ILE A 64 -34.01 -9.14 -5.53
CA ILE A 64 -33.64 -9.13 -4.10
C ILE A 64 -34.89 -9.04 -3.23
N ARG A 65 -35.80 -8.12 -3.55
CA ARG A 65 -37.08 -7.95 -2.83
C ARG A 65 -37.88 -9.25 -2.82
N LEU A 66 -38.07 -9.86 -3.99
CA LEU A 66 -38.85 -11.10 -4.11
C LEU A 66 -38.16 -12.27 -3.41
N PHE A 67 -36.84 -12.36 -3.48
CA PHE A 67 -36.06 -13.38 -2.77
C PHE A 67 -36.22 -13.27 -1.24
N ILE A 68 -36.12 -12.06 -0.68
CA ILE A 68 -36.28 -11.84 0.77
C ILE A 68 -37.69 -12.22 1.21
N TYR A 69 -38.71 -11.80 0.46
CA TYR A 69 -40.09 -12.18 0.74
C TYR A 69 -40.31 -13.70 0.73
N ILE A 70 -39.78 -14.40 -0.28
CA ILE A 70 -39.90 -15.87 -0.36
C ILE A 70 -39.17 -16.55 0.78
N LYS A 71 -37.98 -16.06 1.14
CA LYS A 71 -37.19 -16.59 2.26
C LYS A 71 -37.95 -16.48 3.58
N GLU A 72 -38.55 -15.34 3.86
CA GLU A 72 -39.33 -15.11 5.09
C GLU A 72 -40.66 -15.87 5.12
N SER A 73 -41.35 -15.96 3.98
CA SER A 73 -42.70 -16.53 3.93
C SER A 73 -42.72 -18.05 3.70
N TYR A 74 -41.81 -18.58 2.89
CA TYR A 74 -41.85 -19.97 2.40
C TYR A 74 -40.58 -20.78 2.69
N GLY A 75 -39.52 -20.12 3.20
CA GLY A 75 -38.27 -20.73 3.62
C GLY A 75 -37.13 -20.59 2.61
N THR A 76 -35.91 -20.86 3.10
CA THR A 76 -34.66 -20.67 2.35
C THR A 76 -34.56 -21.53 1.09
N GLN A 77 -34.94 -22.81 1.16
CA GLN A 77 -34.82 -23.73 0.01
C GLN A 77 -35.65 -23.24 -1.19
N THR A 78 -36.88 -22.75 -0.95
CA THR A 78 -37.70 -22.16 -2.02
C THR A 78 -37.14 -20.85 -2.55
N ALA A 79 -36.45 -20.07 -1.73
CA ALA A 79 -35.82 -18.84 -2.20
C ALA A 79 -34.66 -19.13 -3.16
N PHE A 80 -33.88 -20.19 -2.92
CA PHE A 80 -32.86 -20.66 -3.86
C PHE A 80 -33.47 -21.27 -5.14
N GLN A 81 -34.57 -22.02 -5.01
CA GLN A 81 -35.32 -22.53 -6.18
C GLN A 81 -35.85 -21.40 -7.06
N PHE A 82 -36.33 -20.29 -6.47
CA PHE A 82 -36.72 -19.10 -7.22
C PHE A 82 -35.59 -18.57 -8.11
N LEU A 83 -34.37 -18.46 -7.57
CA LEU A 83 -33.21 -18.01 -8.35
C LEU A 83 -32.85 -18.99 -9.47
N SER A 84 -32.94 -20.30 -9.20
CA SER A 84 -32.74 -21.34 -10.23
C SER A 84 -33.79 -21.25 -11.34
N ASN A 85 -35.06 -21.01 -11.01
CA ASN A 85 -36.14 -20.81 -11.98
C ASN A 85 -35.92 -19.54 -12.83
N VAL A 86 -35.43 -18.45 -12.24
CA VAL A 86 -35.01 -17.25 -12.99
C VAL A 86 -33.90 -17.60 -13.99
N ASN A 87 -32.94 -18.47 -13.63
CA ASN A 87 -31.92 -18.96 -14.59
C ASN A 87 -32.55 -19.70 -15.75
N ARG A 88 -33.42 -20.65 -15.41
CA ARG A 88 -34.02 -21.58 -16.36
C ARG A 88 -34.82 -20.82 -17.41
N LEU A 89 -35.65 -19.88 -16.98
CA LEU A 89 -36.46 -19.03 -17.87
C LEU A 89 -35.58 -18.10 -18.71
N ARG A 90 -34.49 -17.54 -18.14
CA ARG A 90 -33.50 -16.77 -18.92
C ARG A 90 -32.90 -17.62 -20.05
N MET A 91 -32.43 -18.83 -19.74
CA MET A 91 -31.79 -19.73 -20.72
C MET A 91 -32.73 -20.24 -21.82
N LEU A 92 -34.04 -20.24 -21.54
CA LEU A 92 -35.07 -20.61 -22.51
C LEU A 92 -35.47 -19.45 -23.44
N SER A 93 -35.08 -18.21 -23.11
CA SER A 93 -35.35 -17.03 -23.94
C SER A 93 -34.30 -16.89 -25.06
N ASP A 94 -34.73 -16.79 -26.32
CA ASP A 94 -33.86 -16.56 -27.50
C ASP A 94 -33.31 -15.10 -27.58
N SER A 95 -33.20 -14.40 -26.45
CA SER A 95 -32.77 -13.00 -26.41
C SER A 95 -31.27 -12.87 -26.69
N ALA A 96 -30.91 -11.97 -27.61
CA ALA A 96 -29.53 -11.78 -28.08
C ALA A 96 -28.56 -11.28 -26.98
N ASP A 97 -29.07 -10.67 -25.92
CA ASP A 97 -28.29 -10.03 -24.86
C ASP A 97 -28.13 -10.89 -23.59
N ASP A 98 -28.77 -12.07 -23.48
CA ASP A 98 -28.59 -13.00 -22.34
C ASP A 98 -28.91 -12.35 -20.96
N VAL A 99 -29.71 -11.26 -20.93
CA VAL A 99 -30.09 -10.49 -19.73
C VAL A 99 -31.51 -10.87 -19.29
N PRO A 100 -31.77 -11.15 -17.99
CA PRO A 100 -33.13 -11.36 -17.51
C PRO A 100 -33.96 -10.09 -17.58
N GLU A 101 -35.11 -10.21 -18.23
CA GLU A 101 -36.16 -9.21 -18.27
C GLU A 101 -37.12 -9.35 -17.09
N THR A 102 -37.94 -8.32 -16.85
CA THR A 102 -38.95 -8.29 -15.78
C THR A 102 -39.93 -9.47 -15.88
N HIS A 103 -40.35 -9.82 -17.10
CA HIS A 103 -41.29 -10.92 -17.31
C HIS A 103 -40.74 -12.29 -16.90
N HIS A 104 -39.44 -12.56 -17.08
CA HIS A 104 -38.79 -13.78 -16.59
C HIS A 104 -38.81 -13.87 -15.06
N VAL A 105 -38.64 -12.74 -14.38
CA VAL A 105 -38.62 -12.66 -12.90
C VAL A 105 -40.02 -12.89 -12.34
N ASP A 106 -41.02 -12.26 -12.95
CA ASP A 106 -42.42 -12.41 -12.55
C ASP A 106 -42.92 -13.84 -12.76
N GLU A 107 -42.58 -14.45 -13.90
CA GLU A 107 -42.93 -15.85 -14.21
C GLU A 107 -42.23 -16.82 -13.25
N ALA A 108 -40.93 -16.64 -12.96
CA ALA A 108 -40.22 -17.45 -11.98
C ALA A 108 -40.81 -17.34 -10.58
N PHE A 109 -41.25 -16.13 -10.18
CA PHE A 109 -41.93 -15.91 -8.90
C PHE A 109 -43.24 -16.68 -8.83
N VAL A 110 -44.05 -16.59 -9.90
CA VAL A 110 -45.31 -17.33 -10.00
C VAL A 110 -45.05 -18.83 -9.93
N GLU A 111 -44.17 -19.40 -10.76
CA GLU A 111 -43.86 -20.84 -10.77
C GLU A 111 -43.40 -21.36 -9.40
N THR A 112 -42.58 -20.59 -8.67
CA THR A 112 -42.02 -21.01 -7.39
C THR A 112 -43.06 -21.03 -6.26
N ILE A 113 -44.05 -20.13 -6.32
CA ILE A 113 -45.00 -19.88 -5.24
C ILE A 113 -46.36 -20.57 -5.51
N LEU A 114 -46.70 -20.80 -6.77
CA LEU A 114 -47.92 -21.49 -7.21
C LEU A 114 -48.22 -22.81 -6.45
N PRO A 115 -47.24 -23.69 -6.15
CA PRO A 115 -47.53 -24.90 -5.38
C PRO A 115 -47.83 -24.65 -3.88
N LYS A 116 -47.54 -23.46 -3.34
CA LYS A 116 -47.60 -23.17 -1.89
C LYS A 116 -48.66 -22.16 -1.47
N VAL A 117 -49.36 -21.51 -2.40
CA VAL A 117 -50.23 -20.36 -2.10
C VAL A 117 -51.69 -20.57 -2.48
N LYS A 118 -52.59 -20.00 -1.67
CA LYS A 118 -54.06 -20.08 -1.85
C LYS A 118 -54.65 -18.87 -2.61
N SER A 119 -53.94 -17.75 -2.65
CA SER A 119 -54.30 -16.52 -3.38
C SER A 119 -53.57 -16.39 -4.72
N PRO A 120 -54.05 -15.57 -5.67
CA PRO A 120 -53.37 -15.36 -6.94
C PRO A 120 -51.96 -14.78 -6.73
N PRO A 121 -50.90 -15.36 -7.30
CA PRO A 121 -49.54 -14.83 -7.19
C PRO A 121 -49.39 -13.39 -7.73
N GLN A 122 -50.22 -12.99 -8.70
CA GLN A 122 -50.21 -11.62 -9.23
C GLN A 122 -50.65 -10.57 -8.19
N ASP A 123 -51.58 -10.91 -7.30
CA ASP A 123 -52.03 -9.99 -6.24
C ASP A 123 -50.93 -9.76 -5.19
N ILE A 124 -50.04 -10.75 -5.01
CA ILE A 124 -48.90 -10.66 -4.11
C ILE A 124 -47.81 -9.77 -4.72
N LEU A 125 -47.52 -9.92 -6.02
CA LEU A 125 -46.59 -9.03 -6.74
C LEU A 125 -47.03 -7.56 -6.67
N LEU A 126 -48.33 -7.28 -6.86
CA LEU A 126 -48.88 -5.93 -6.77
C LEU A 126 -48.80 -5.32 -5.36
N LYS A 127 -48.88 -6.15 -4.31
CA LYS A 127 -48.68 -5.71 -2.92
C LYS A 127 -47.22 -5.40 -2.64
N LEU A 128 -46.32 -6.29 -3.06
CA LEU A 128 -44.87 -6.14 -2.87
C LEU A 128 -44.29 -4.95 -3.64
N ALA A 129 -44.87 -4.59 -4.78
CA ALA A 129 -44.51 -3.39 -5.52
C ALA A 129 -44.79 -2.09 -4.74
N LYS A 130 -45.78 -2.09 -3.82
CA LYS A 130 -46.15 -0.94 -3.00
C LYS A 130 -45.48 -0.94 -1.62
N GLU A 131 -44.84 -2.03 -1.24
CA GLU A 131 -44.27 -2.22 0.09
C GLU A 131 -42.85 -1.66 0.17
N GLN A 132 -42.61 -0.72 1.10
CA GLN A 132 -41.31 -0.07 1.28
C GLN A 132 -40.31 -0.90 2.10
N THR A 133 -40.77 -1.75 3.01
CA THR A 133 -39.91 -2.52 3.92
C THR A 133 -38.88 -3.37 3.17
N TYR A 134 -39.34 -4.16 2.19
CA TYR A 134 -38.44 -5.01 1.41
C TYR A 134 -37.57 -4.23 0.42
N LYS A 135 -38.00 -3.02 0.04
CA LYS A 135 -37.20 -2.10 -0.79
C LYS A 135 -36.03 -1.55 0.02
N GLU A 136 -36.24 -1.16 1.28
CA GLU A 136 -35.19 -0.73 2.20
C GLU A 136 -34.19 -1.87 2.44
N LEU A 137 -34.65 -3.09 2.72
CA LEU A 137 -33.77 -4.26 2.88
C LEU A 137 -32.94 -4.56 1.64
N SER A 138 -33.50 -4.38 0.43
CA SER A 138 -32.76 -4.52 -0.82
C SER A 138 -31.66 -3.46 -0.96
N GLN A 139 -31.92 -2.23 -0.50
CA GLN A 139 -30.94 -1.14 -0.51
C GLN A 139 -29.85 -1.36 0.53
N GLU A 140 -30.22 -1.80 1.74
CA GLU A 140 -29.27 -2.17 2.81
C GLU A 140 -28.33 -3.29 2.38
N SER A 141 -28.85 -4.36 1.77
CA SER A 141 -28.04 -5.46 1.23
C SER A 141 -27.04 -4.95 0.17
N SER A 142 -27.49 -4.04 -0.70
CA SER A 142 -26.63 -3.44 -1.71
C SER A 142 -25.55 -2.55 -1.10
N MET A 143 -25.89 -1.76 -0.08
CA MET A 143 -24.94 -0.93 0.66
C MET A 143 -23.95 -1.76 1.47
N PHE A 144 -24.38 -2.91 2.01
CA PHE A 144 -23.49 -3.84 2.71
C PHE A 144 -22.40 -4.38 1.79
N VAL A 145 -22.77 -4.87 0.59
CA VAL A 145 -21.79 -5.32 -0.42
C VAL A 145 -20.88 -4.19 -0.88
N PHE A 146 -21.42 -2.97 -1.00
CA PHE A 146 -20.63 -1.79 -1.33
C PHE A 146 -19.57 -1.48 -0.27
N LYS A 147 -19.95 -1.51 1.02
CA LYS A 147 -19.03 -1.30 2.15
C LYS A 147 -17.94 -2.38 2.21
N LEU A 148 -18.29 -3.64 1.91
CA LEU A 148 -17.34 -4.74 1.79
C LEU A 148 -16.38 -4.61 0.59
N GLY A 149 -16.63 -3.72 -0.38
CA GLY A 149 -15.75 -3.51 -1.53
C GLY A 149 -15.85 -4.59 -2.62
N LEU A 150 -16.82 -5.50 -2.49
CA LEU A 150 -17.02 -6.63 -3.41
C LEU A 150 -17.80 -6.22 -4.67
N ASN A 151 -18.34 -5.01 -4.72
CA ASN A 151 -19.15 -4.50 -5.83
C ASN A 151 -18.42 -4.46 -7.19
N LYS A 152 -17.08 -4.37 -7.18
CA LYS A 152 -16.22 -4.37 -8.39
C LYS A 152 -16.06 -5.77 -8.97
N LEU A 153 -16.22 -6.80 -8.15
CA LEU A 153 -16.23 -8.20 -8.60
C LEU A 153 -17.60 -8.51 -9.19
N GLN A 154 -17.66 -9.29 -10.27
CA GLN A 154 -18.94 -9.65 -10.90
C GLN A 154 -19.72 -10.64 -10.03
N CYS A 155 -19.06 -11.74 -9.66
CA CYS A 155 -19.50 -12.77 -8.74
C CYS A 155 -18.24 -13.33 -8.07
N CYS A 156 -18.28 -13.56 -6.76
CA CYS A 156 -17.16 -14.08 -6.00
C CYS A 156 -17.66 -14.98 -4.88
N LEU A 157 -16.81 -15.91 -4.46
CA LEU A 157 -17.05 -16.77 -3.31
C LEU A 157 -16.31 -16.20 -2.11
N LEU A 158 -17.02 -16.12 -0.98
CA LEU A 158 -16.44 -15.74 0.31
C LEU A 158 -16.34 -17.00 1.17
N MET A 159 -15.12 -17.43 1.49
CA MET A 159 -14.89 -18.60 2.33
C MET A 159 -13.97 -18.22 3.48
N ASN A 160 -14.44 -18.37 4.73
CA ASN A 160 -13.70 -18.04 5.95
C ASN A 160 -13.04 -16.64 5.98
N GLY A 161 -13.64 -15.67 5.28
CA GLY A 161 -13.12 -14.29 5.18
C GLY A 161 -12.17 -14.03 4.02
N LEU A 162 -11.88 -15.04 3.19
CA LEU A 162 -11.11 -14.93 1.96
C LEU A 162 -12.02 -14.80 0.74
N VAL A 163 -11.53 -14.11 -0.30
CA VAL A 163 -12.27 -13.84 -1.53
C VAL A 163 -11.71 -14.68 -2.67
N PHE A 164 -12.57 -15.48 -3.30
CA PHE A 164 -12.21 -16.36 -4.40
C PHE A 164 -13.08 -16.10 -5.64
N ASP A 165 -12.61 -16.56 -6.79
CA ASP A 165 -13.43 -16.59 -8.00
C ASP A 165 -14.56 -17.65 -7.89
N SER A 166 -15.62 -17.46 -8.65
CA SER A 166 -16.90 -18.22 -8.59
C SER A 166 -16.86 -19.66 -9.13
N SER A 167 -15.66 -20.25 -9.28
CA SER A 167 -15.45 -21.59 -9.84
C SER A 167 -15.53 -22.70 -8.78
N GLU A 168 -16.12 -23.84 -9.13
CA GLU A 168 -16.16 -25.05 -8.29
C GLU A 168 -14.74 -25.59 -8.01
N GLU A 169 -13.85 -25.57 -9.01
CA GLU A 169 -12.46 -26.02 -8.83
C GLU A 169 -11.72 -25.14 -7.83
N VAL A 170 -11.93 -23.82 -7.88
CA VAL A 170 -11.33 -22.87 -6.94
C VAL A 170 -11.86 -23.09 -5.53
N LEU A 171 -13.17 -23.34 -5.39
CA LEU A 171 -13.79 -23.66 -4.10
C LEU A 171 -13.20 -24.92 -3.48
N MET A 172 -13.06 -26.00 -4.26
CA MET A 172 -12.49 -27.26 -3.79
C MET A 172 -11.02 -27.11 -3.39
N ASN A 173 -10.22 -26.37 -4.19
CA ASN A 173 -8.83 -26.08 -3.84
C ASN A 173 -8.74 -25.25 -2.56
N ALA A 174 -9.53 -24.19 -2.44
CA ALA A 174 -9.54 -23.34 -1.26
C ALA A 174 -9.95 -24.10 0.01
N MET A 175 -10.92 -25.02 -0.10
CA MET A 175 -11.30 -25.92 1.00
C MET A 175 -10.15 -26.86 1.41
N ASN A 176 -9.43 -27.41 0.44
CA ASN A 176 -8.26 -28.25 0.69
C ASN A 176 -7.10 -27.48 1.33
N ASP A 177 -6.98 -26.18 1.04
CA ASP A 177 -5.95 -25.31 1.63
C ASP A 177 -6.30 -24.88 3.07
N GLU A 178 -7.58 -24.64 3.37
CA GLU A 178 -8.02 -24.24 4.71
C GLU A 178 -8.06 -25.40 5.71
N LEU A 179 -8.28 -26.64 5.25
CA LEU A 179 -8.37 -27.81 6.12
C LEU A 179 -7.08 -28.05 6.95
N PRO A 180 -5.86 -28.06 6.37
CA PRO A 180 -4.61 -28.16 7.13
C PRO A 180 -4.45 -27.04 8.17
N ARG A 181 -4.87 -25.81 7.83
CA ARG A 181 -4.78 -24.65 8.72
C ARG A 181 -5.65 -24.83 9.97
N ILE A 182 -6.87 -25.36 9.81
CA ILE A 182 -7.76 -25.68 10.94
C ILE A 182 -7.19 -26.86 11.74
N GLN A 183 -6.71 -27.91 11.08
CA GLN A 183 -6.13 -29.09 11.74
C GLN A 183 -4.93 -28.74 12.61
N GLU A 184 -4.04 -27.86 12.14
CA GLU A 184 -2.89 -27.37 12.89
C GLU A 184 -3.32 -26.62 14.15
N GLN A 185 -4.31 -25.74 14.04
CA GLN A 185 -4.85 -24.98 15.18
C GLN A 185 -5.53 -25.87 16.23
N VAL A 186 -6.18 -26.96 15.81
CA VAL A 186 -6.72 -27.99 16.71
C VAL A 186 -5.58 -28.78 17.36
N TYR A 187 -4.55 -29.17 16.61
CA TYR A 187 -3.42 -29.94 17.10
C TYR A 187 -2.67 -29.21 18.23
N TYR A 188 -2.43 -27.91 18.07
CA TYR A 188 -1.80 -27.07 19.10
C TYR A 188 -2.76 -26.65 20.24
N GLY A 189 -4.02 -27.10 20.21
CA GLY A 189 -5.00 -26.83 21.26
C GLY A 189 -5.56 -25.40 21.24
N HIS A 190 -5.33 -24.63 20.18
CA HIS A 190 -5.89 -23.28 20.03
C HIS A 190 -7.38 -23.31 19.63
N ILE A 191 -7.90 -24.44 19.16
CA ILE A 191 -9.33 -24.68 18.92
C ILE A 191 -9.76 -25.85 19.80
N ASN A 192 -10.83 -25.63 20.57
CA ASN A 192 -11.45 -26.66 21.41
C ASN A 192 -12.96 -26.73 21.17
N SER A 193 -13.65 -27.61 21.89
CA SER A 193 -15.10 -27.84 21.73
C SER A 193 -15.99 -26.63 22.06
N HIS A 194 -15.45 -25.59 22.70
CA HIS A 194 -16.17 -24.36 23.06
C HIS A 194 -15.80 -23.17 22.16
N THR A 195 -14.90 -23.36 21.20
CA THR A 195 -14.46 -22.30 20.29
C THR A 195 -15.32 -22.30 19.02
N ASP A 196 -15.93 -21.17 18.68
CA ASP A 196 -16.47 -20.97 17.33
C ASP A 196 -15.29 -20.78 16.37
N VAL A 197 -15.14 -21.74 15.45
CA VAL A 197 -14.02 -21.78 14.51
C VAL A 197 -14.07 -20.57 13.58
N LEU A 198 -15.24 -20.18 13.07
CA LEU A 198 -15.35 -19.09 12.12
C LEU A 198 -14.99 -17.74 12.79
N ASP A 199 -15.55 -17.48 13.97
CA ASP A 199 -15.29 -16.24 14.70
C ASP A 199 -13.81 -16.09 15.05
N LYS A 200 -13.15 -17.20 15.43
CA LYS A 200 -11.71 -17.19 15.69
C LYS A 200 -10.91 -16.77 14.46
N PHE A 201 -11.14 -17.41 13.31
CA PHE A 201 -10.40 -17.10 12.07
C PHE A 201 -10.65 -15.67 11.57
N LEU A 202 -11.90 -15.20 11.71
CA LEU A 202 -12.25 -13.81 11.37
C LEU A 202 -11.61 -12.81 12.35
N SER A 203 -11.44 -13.15 13.62
CA SER A 203 -10.76 -12.27 14.59
C SER A 203 -9.27 -12.12 14.32
N GLU A 204 -8.60 -13.18 13.87
CA GLU A 204 -7.16 -13.19 13.62
C GLU A 204 -6.83 -12.52 12.27
N SER A 205 -7.48 -12.99 11.20
CA SER A 205 -7.16 -12.64 9.81
C SER A 205 -8.26 -11.88 9.06
N GLY A 206 -9.43 -11.66 9.67
CA GLY A 206 -10.52 -10.96 9.01
C GLY A 206 -10.19 -9.50 8.73
N ILE A 207 -10.57 -9.08 7.52
CA ILE A 207 -10.50 -7.69 7.05
C ILE A 207 -11.92 -7.17 6.83
N SER A 208 -12.15 -5.90 7.16
CA SER A 208 -13.49 -5.28 7.09
C SER A 208 -13.94 -4.95 5.66
N ARG A 209 -13.01 -4.92 4.71
CA ARG A 209 -13.25 -4.54 3.31
C ARG A 209 -12.24 -5.24 2.39
N TYR A 210 -12.70 -5.62 1.22
CA TYR A 210 -11.88 -6.12 0.13
C TYR A 210 -11.54 -4.99 -0.85
N ASN A 211 -10.25 -4.66 -0.96
CA ASN A 211 -9.73 -3.79 -2.01
C ASN A 211 -8.44 -4.39 -2.58
N PRO A 212 -8.43 -4.89 -3.82
CA PRO A 212 -7.28 -5.61 -4.38
C PRO A 212 -6.04 -4.72 -4.52
N GLN A 213 -6.21 -3.40 -4.65
CA GLN A 213 -5.08 -2.45 -4.68
C GLN A 213 -4.35 -2.37 -3.33
N ILE A 214 -5.06 -2.66 -2.22
CA ILE A 214 -4.50 -2.64 -0.87
C ILE A 214 -4.06 -4.04 -0.43
N ILE A 215 -4.84 -5.08 -0.72
CA ILE A 215 -4.57 -6.44 -0.21
C ILE A 215 -3.42 -7.11 -0.96
N ALA A 216 -3.06 -6.63 -2.15
CA ALA A 216 -1.89 -7.07 -2.92
C ALA A 216 -1.82 -8.60 -3.14
N GLU A 217 -2.96 -9.25 -3.38
CA GLU A 217 -3.05 -10.67 -3.79
C GLU A 217 -2.65 -10.92 -5.27
N GLY A 218 -1.92 -9.98 -5.91
CA GLY A 218 -1.56 -10.02 -7.33
C GLY A 218 -0.07 -9.76 -7.62
N LYS A 219 0.33 -9.92 -8.89
CA LYS A 219 1.72 -9.81 -9.40
C LYS A 219 2.43 -8.46 -9.15
N ALA A 220 1.70 -7.40 -8.77
CA ALA A 220 2.25 -6.06 -8.58
C ALA A 220 2.60 -5.83 -7.11
N LYS A 221 3.89 -5.71 -6.82
CA LYS A 221 4.38 -5.38 -5.47
C LYS A 221 3.88 -3.99 -5.05
N PRO A 222 3.46 -3.79 -3.79
CA PRO A 222 3.12 -2.47 -3.28
C PRO A 222 4.30 -1.50 -3.44
N ARG A 223 4.01 -0.28 -3.88
CA ARG A 223 5.02 0.77 -4.03
C ARG A 223 5.28 1.42 -2.68
N PHE A 224 6.52 1.39 -2.24
CA PHE A 224 6.98 2.09 -1.03
C PHE A 224 7.97 3.20 -1.39
N ILE A 225 7.94 4.25 -0.59
CA ILE A 225 8.84 5.40 -0.62
C ILE A 225 9.35 5.67 0.79
N SER A 226 10.61 6.11 0.89
CA SER A 226 11.14 6.57 2.17
C SER A 226 10.75 8.02 2.37
N LEU A 227 10.12 8.32 3.51
CA LEU A 227 9.76 9.70 3.87
C LEU A 227 10.94 10.44 4.52
N THR A 228 12.04 9.77 4.81
CA THR A 228 13.25 10.38 5.39
C THR A 228 14.06 11.18 4.37
N SER A 229 13.97 10.85 3.08
CA SER A 229 14.74 11.51 2.01
C SER A 229 14.38 12.99 1.87
N GLY A 230 13.12 13.36 2.10
CA GLY A 230 12.66 14.75 2.11
C GLY A 230 13.27 15.58 3.24
N VAL A 231 13.44 14.98 4.42
CA VAL A 231 14.00 15.64 5.61
C VAL A 231 15.51 15.86 5.47
N LEU A 232 16.23 14.86 4.93
CA LEU A 232 17.69 14.92 4.74
C LEU A 232 18.10 15.89 3.61
N GLY A 233 17.21 16.17 2.65
CA GLY A 233 17.41 17.14 1.57
C GLY A 233 17.21 18.61 1.97
N GLY A 234 16.84 18.90 3.22
CA GLY A 234 16.66 20.26 3.73
C GLY A 234 15.32 20.93 3.37
N GLU A 235 14.38 20.21 2.74
CA GLU A 235 13.04 20.71 2.42
C GLU A 235 12.03 20.22 3.48
N SER A 236 11.68 21.11 4.42
CA SER A 236 10.88 20.82 5.62
C SER A 236 9.37 20.66 5.41
N VAL A 237 8.90 20.29 4.21
CA VAL A 237 7.45 20.21 3.92
C VAL A 237 6.73 19.28 4.90
N LEU A 238 7.36 18.14 5.25
CA LEU A 238 6.78 17.17 6.20
C LEU A 238 6.76 17.68 7.65
N ASN A 239 7.74 18.49 8.06
CA ASN A 239 7.82 19.03 9.42
C ASN A 239 6.75 20.12 9.65
N ASP A 240 6.37 20.81 8.59
CA ASP A 240 5.35 21.87 8.62
C ASP A 240 3.91 21.32 8.63
N ILE A 241 3.72 19.99 8.54
CA ILE A 241 2.39 19.37 8.53
C ILE A 241 1.79 19.37 9.93
N ASN A 242 0.55 19.84 9.99
CA ASN A 242 -0.34 19.64 11.12
C ASN A 242 -1.26 18.46 10.82
N PHE A 243 -1.44 17.59 11.81
CA PHE A 243 -2.23 16.38 11.66
C PHE A 243 -3.62 16.55 12.28
N LEU A 244 -4.61 15.95 11.63
CA LEU A 244 -5.95 15.74 12.16
C LEU A 244 -6.02 14.40 12.89
N HIS A 245 -6.84 14.38 13.94
CA HIS A 245 -7.03 13.24 14.81
C HIS A 245 -8.53 13.02 15.03
N SER A 246 -8.92 11.79 15.35
CA SER A 246 -10.26 11.56 15.86
C SER A 246 -10.47 12.27 17.21
N SER A 247 -11.72 12.59 17.50
CA SER A 247 -12.08 13.37 18.69
C SER A 247 -11.55 12.74 19.99
N GLY A 248 -10.75 13.51 20.72
CA GLY A 248 -10.22 13.10 22.04
C GLY A 248 -9.02 12.16 22.00
N THR A 249 -8.35 12.01 20.85
CA THR A 249 -7.21 11.08 20.69
C THR A 249 -5.89 11.77 20.32
N VAL A 250 -5.82 13.10 20.43
CA VAL A 250 -4.65 13.92 20.04
C VAL A 250 -3.40 13.58 20.84
N ASP A 251 -3.56 13.33 22.14
CA ASP A 251 -2.45 13.09 23.05
C ASP A 251 -1.91 11.65 22.99
N ASP A 252 -2.58 10.76 22.26
CA ASP A 252 -2.13 9.37 22.11
C ASP A 252 -1.13 9.24 20.96
N VAL A 253 -0.16 8.35 21.13
CA VAL A 253 0.74 7.95 20.04
C VAL A 253 -0.06 7.25 18.92
N LYS A 254 0.10 7.75 17.69
CA LYS A 254 -0.49 7.18 16.48
C LYS A 254 0.58 6.41 15.70
N PRO A 255 0.55 5.06 15.69
CA PRO A 255 1.50 4.29 14.90
C PRO A 255 1.32 4.51 13.39
N VAL A 256 0.07 4.70 12.93
CA VAL A 256 -0.22 4.89 11.50
C VAL A 256 -0.40 6.38 11.19
N THR A 257 0.22 6.82 10.10
CA THR A 257 0.10 8.17 9.54
C THR A 257 -0.33 8.05 8.08
N HIS A 258 -1.51 8.59 7.79
CA HIS A 258 -2.00 8.76 6.43
C HIS A 258 -1.68 10.19 5.97
N LEU A 259 -1.00 10.34 4.84
CA LEU A 259 -0.77 11.60 4.15
C LEU A 259 -1.57 11.60 2.84
N LEU A 260 -2.51 12.52 2.71
CA LEU A 260 -3.31 12.68 1.51
C LEU A 260 -2.69 13.76 0.63
N ALA A 261 -2.19 13.39 -0.54
CA ALA A 261 -1.88 14.34 -1.60
C ALA A 261 -3.20 14.70 -2.31
N VAL A 262 -3.60 15.97 -2.22
CA VAL A 262 -4.90 16.46 -2.69
C VAL A 262 -4.68 17.60 -3.67
N ASP A 263 -5.16 17.45 -4.90
CA ASP A 263 -5.31 18.56 -5.84
C ASP A 263 -6.64 19.29 -5.58
N ILE A 264 -6.55 20.53 -5.09
CA ILE A 264 -7.72 21.35 -4.73
C ILE A 264 -8.58 21.76 -5.92
N THR A 265 -8.03 21.66 -7.13
CA THR A 265 -8.76 21.96 -8.37
C THR A 265 -9.47 20.74 -8.95
N SER A 266 -9.17 19.54 -8.42
CA SER A 266 -9.73 18.28 -8.88
C SER A 266 -10.87 17.81 -8.00
N LYS A 267 -12.00 17.40 -8.63
CA LYS A 267 -13.09 16.70 -7.93
C LYS A 267 -12.59 15.45 -7.19
N LYS A 268 -11.64 14.71 -7.79
CA LYS A 268 -11.02 13.54 -7.16
C LYS A 268 -10.28 13.91 -5.87
N GLY A 269 -9.60 15.06 -5.85
CA GLY A 269 -8.87 15.54 -4.68
C GLY A 269 -9.79 15.94 -3.53
N ILE A 270 -10.85 16.72 -3.82
CA ILE A 270 -11.82 17.11 -2.79
C ILE A 270 -12.59 15.90 -2.24
N ASN A 271 -12.94 14.93 -3.10
CA ASN A 271 -13.54 13.67 -2.65
C ASN A 271 -12.58 12.86 -1.76
N LEU A 272 -11.29 12.81 -2.09
CA LEU A 272 -10.29 12.15 -1.24
C LEU A 272 -10.18 12.82 0.13
N LEU A 273 -10.22 14.16 0.17
CA LEU A 273 -10.22 14.92 1.42
C LEU A 273 -11.45 14.62 2.28
N HIS A 274 -12.64 14.56 1.65
CA HIS A 274 -13.89 14.18 2.30
C HIS A 274 -13.82 12.80 2.95
N GLU A 275 -13.39 11.79 2.19
CA GLU A 275 -13.27 10.42 2.71
C GLU A 275 -12.23 10.32 3.84
N GLY A 276 -11.17 11.13 3.78
CA GLY A 276 -10.19 11.27 4.86
C GLY A 276 -10.77 11.87 6.14
N ILE A 277 -11.57 12.94 6.03
CA ILE A 277 -12.24 13.54 7.20
C ILE A 277 -13.27 12.56 7.77
N ARG A 278 -14.07 11.92 6.93
CA ARG A 278 -15.07 10.92 7.34
C ARG A 278 -14.44 9.76 8.08
N TYR A 279 -13.29 9.27 7.60
CA TYR A 279 -12.49 8.25 8.30
C TYR A 279 -12.14 8.64 9.74
N LEU A 280 -11.80 9.91 10.00
CA LEU A 280 -11.55 10.38 11.37
C LEU A 280 -12.84 10.57 12.17
N VAL A 281 -13.95 10.95 11.53
CA VAL A 281 -15.28 11.05 12.17
C VAL A 281 -15.79 9.66 12.61
N GLU A 282 -15.52 8.62 11.82
CA GLU A 282 -15.83 7.21 12.13
C GLU A 282 -15.04 6.69 13.36
N GLY A 283 -13.96 7.36 13.74
CA GLY A 283 -13.32 7.19 15.06
C GLY A 283 -12.09 6.29 15.08
N SER A 284 -11.15 6.47 14.14
CA SER A 284 -9.84 5.81 14.20
C SER A 284 -9.04 6.20 15.45
N LYS A 285 -8.55 5.20 16.18
CA LYS A 285 -7.70 5.41 17.37
C LYS A 285 -6.22 5.23 17.05
N GLY A 286 -5.87 4.43 16.04
CA GLY A 286 -4.49 4.07 15.73
C GLY A 286 -3.81 4.96 14.70
N ALA A 287 -4.54 5.89 14.09
CA ALA A 287 -4.00 6.72 13.02
C ALA A 287 -4.21 8.22 13.20
N ARG A 288 -3.44 8.98 12.43
CA ARG A 288 -3.59 10.42 12.19
C ARG A 288 -3.55 10.73 10.70
N LEU A 289 -4.16 11.85 10.31
CA LEU A 289 -4.28 12.27 8.92
C LEU A 289 -3.57 13.60 8.68
N GLY A 290 -2.63 13.64 7.75
CA GLY A 290 -2.03 14.86 7.21
C GLY A 290 -2.50 15.10 5.78
N VAL A 291 -2.58 16.37 5.37
CA VAL A 291 -3.01 16.74 4.02
C VAL A 291 -1.93 17.59 3.35
N LEU A 292 -1.55 17.18 2.13
CA LEU A 292 -0.60 17.85 1.26
C LEU A 292 -1.38 18.44 0.09
N PHE A 293 -1.69 19.73 0.19
CA PHE A 293 -2.40 20.44 -0.86
C PHE A 293 -1.48 20.76 -2.04
N SER A 294 -1.96 20.46 -3.24
CA SER A 294 -1.34 20.81 -4.51
C SER A 294 -2.38 21.47 -5.44
N SER A 295 -1.92 22.09 -6.51
CA SER A 295 -2.78 22.67 -7.54
C SER A 295 -2.20 22.35 -8.92
N SER A 296 -3.01 21.78 -9.80
CA SER A 296 -2.61 21.51 -11.20
C SER A 296 -2.80 22.72 -12.12
N GLN A 297 -3.77 23.60 -11.81
CA GLN A 297 -4.01 24.85 -12.53
C GLN A 297 -3.81 26.08 -11.63
N ASP A 298 -3.95 27.29 -12.19
CA ASP A 298 -4.00 28.51 -11.39
C ASP A 298 -5.22 28.45 -10.45
N SER A 299 -4.96 28.13 -9.19
CA SER A 299 -6.00 28.00 -8.17
C SER A 299 -6.75 29.32 -7.97
N ASP A 300 -8.08 29.25 -8.02
CA ASP A 300 -8.94 30.38 -7.69
C ASP A 300 -8.75 30.83 -6.23
N LEU A 301 -9.09 32.09 -5.96
CA LEU A 301 -8.95 32.68 -4.64
C LEU A 301 -9.73 31.92 -3.52
N PRO A 302 -10.96 31.41 -3.76
CA PRO A 302 -11.66 30.54 -2.81
C PRO A 302 -10.91 29.23 -2.51
N GLY A 303 -10.25 28.61 -3.48
CA GLY A 303 -9.45 27.41 -3.27
C GLY A 303 -8.22 27.68 -2.41
N LEU A 304 -7.54 28.81 -2.62
CA LEU A 304 -6.44 29.25 -1.77
C LEU A 304 -6.90 29.57 -0.33
N LEU A 305 -8.09 30.17 -0.18
CA LEU A 305 -8.70 30.42 1.12
C LEU A 305 -9.06 29.12 1.83
N LEU A 306 -9.61 28.12 1.11
CA LEU A 306 -9.90 26.79 1.65
C LEU A 306 -8.65 26.16 2.28
N VAL A 307 -7.53 26.14 1.55
CA VAL A 307 -6.25 25.63 2.06
C VAL A 307 -5.83 26.37 3.33
N LYS A 308 -5.96 27.71 3.34
CA LYS A 308 -5.53 28.50 4.48
C LYS A 308 -6.41 28.29 5.73
N VAL A 309 -7.72 28.22 5.53
CA VAL A 309 -8.69 27.92 6.58
C VAL A 309 -8.44 26.51 7.13
N PHE A 310 -8.19 25.53 6.26
CA PHE A 310 -7.90 24.16 6.65
C PHE A 310 -6.60 24.05 7.48
N GLU A 311 -5.50 24.64 7.00
CA GLU A 311 -4.19 24.62 7.67
C GLU A 311 -4.29 25.17 9.10
N ILE A 312 -4.94 26.32 9.27
CA ILE A 312 -5.03 26.96 10.60
C ILE A 312 -6.02 26.26 11.50
N THR A 313 -7.13 25.77 10.95
CA THR A 313 -8.09 24.97 11.72
C THR A 313 -7.43 23.72 12.27
N THR A 314 -6.61 23.06 11.45
CA THR A 314 -5.85 21.87 11.86
C THR A 314 -4.78 22.24 12.90
N ALA A 315 -4.03 23.32 12.71
CA ALA A 315 -2.99 23.76 13.64
C ALA A 315 -3.54 24.21 15.01
N SER A 316 -4.68 24.90 15.02
CA SER A 316 -5.17 25.59 16.22
C SER A 316 -6.25 24.81 16.97
N TYR A 317 -7.00 23.95 16.27
CA TYR A 317 -8.24 23.37 16.80
C TYR A 317 -8.37 21.86 16.59
N SER A 318 -7.34 21.14 16.14
CA SER A 318 -7.41 19.68 15.95
C SER A 318 -7.94 18.90 17.18
N HIS A 319 -7.74 19.43 18.39
CA HIS A 319 -8.24 18.86 19.65
C HIS A 319 -9.74 19.06 19.90
N LYS A 320 -10.42 19.94 19.16
CA LYS A 320 -11.85 20.23 19.36
C LYS A 320 -12.72 19.23 18.59
N LYS A 321 -13.76 18.71 19.27
CA LYS A 321 -14.65 17.67 18.73
C LYS A 321 -15.37 18.07 17.43
N ASN A 322 -15.81 19.34 17.32
CA ASN A 322 -16.64 19.79 16.20
C ASN A 322 -15.82 20.19 14.95
N VAL A 323 -14.49 20.12 15.00
CA VAL A 323 -13.64 20.55 13.88
C VAL A 323 -13.79 19.64 12.67
N LEU A 324 -13.90 18.33 12.88
CA LEU A 324 -14.07 17.40 11.77
C LEU A 324 -15.38 17.67 11.02
N TYR A 325 -16.49 17.92 11.74
CA TYR A 325 -17.76 18.31 11.14
C TYR A 325 -17.69 19.66 10.42
N PHE A 326 -17.02 20.66 11.01
CA PHE A 326 -16.76 21.93 10.32
C PHE A 326 -16.02 21.74 9.00
N LEU A 327 -14.95 20.95 8.99
CA LEU A 327 -14.15 20.68 7.79
C LEU A 327 -14.93 19.86 6.75
N GLU A 328 -15.73 18.88 7.17
CA GLU A 328 -16.61 18.10 6.30
C GLU A 328 -17.63 19.03 5.60
N HIS A 329 -18.37 19.83 6.37
CA HIS A 329 -19.34 20.78 5.81
C HIS A 329 -18.69 21.82 4.89
N LEU A 330 -17.49 22.30 5.23
CA LEU A 330 -16.74 23.25 4.40
C LEU A 330 -16.32 22.61 3.07
N CYS A 331 -15.83 21.38 3.10
CA CYS A 331 -15.45 20.65 1.88
C CYS A 331 -16.69 20.37 1.01
N SER A 332 -17.84 20.03 1.59
CA SER A 332 -19.08 19.77 0.83
C SER A 332 -19.58 21.03 0.14
N PHE A 333 -19.54 22.16 0.86
CA PHE A 333 -19.88 23.46 0.29
C PHE A 333 -18.95 23.83 -0.86
N TYR A 334 -17.64 23.65 -0.68
CA TYR A 334 -16.65 23.95 -1.71
C TYR A 334 -16.86 23.10 -2.97
N GLU A 335 -17.06 21.79 -2.81
CA GLU A 335 -17.30 20.87 -3.94
C GLU A 335 -18.55 21.26 -4.74
N GLN A 336 -19.68 21.49 -4.06
CA GLN A 336 -20.96 21.80 -4.71
C GLN A 336 -20.91 23.13 -5.49
N LYS A 337 -20.25 24.15 -4.94
CA LYS A 337 -20.28 25.52 -5.47
C LYS A 337 -19.15 25.86 -6.41
N TYR A 338 -17.95 25.32 -6.19
CA TYR A 338 -16.75 25.72 -6.92
C TYR A 338 -16.18 24.61 -7.83
N ILE A 339 -16.56 23.35 -7.61
CA ILE A 339 -16.12 22.23 -8.47
C ILE A 339 -17.24 21.74 -9.40
N LEU A 340 -18.46 21.55 -8.89
CA LEU A 340 -19.58 20.99 -9.66
C LEU A 340 -20.40 22.04 -10.43
N ALA A 341 -20.50 23.27 -9.93
CA ALA A 341 -21.25 24.32 -10.60
C ALA A 341 -20.46 24.87 -11.80
N SER A 342 -20.93 24.61 -13.02
CA SER A 342 -20.33 25.15 -14.24
C SER A 342 -20.40 26.69 -14.28
N SER A 343 -19.24 27.34 -14.08
CA SER A 343 -18.75 28.65 -14.58
C SER A 343 -19.69 29.85 -14.90
N VAL A 344 -20.98 29.87 -14.56
CA VAL A 344 -21.91 30.97 -14.96
C VAL A 344 -22.23 31.94 -13.82
N ALA A 345 -21.88 31.61 -12.58
CA ALA A 345 -21.73 32.59 -11.51
C ALA A 345 -20.72 32.03 -10.51
N ALA A 346 -19.43 32.36 -10.65
CA ALA A 346 -18.50 32.19 -9.55
C ALA A 346 -19.05 33.05 -8.39
N GLU A 347 -19.73 32.39 -7.45
CA GLU A 347 -20.21 33.01 -6.22
C GLU A 347 -19.03 33.75 -5.59
N SER A 348 -19.23 35.03 -5.29
CA SER A 348 -18.13 35.94 -4.94
C SER A 348 -17.31 35.37 -3.78
N THR A 349 -16.01 35.64 -3.73
CA THR A 349 -15.16 35.26 -2.58
C THR A 349 -15.79 35.60 -1.22
N GLN A 350 -16.58 36.69 -1.17
CA GLN A 350 -17.29 37.09 0.02
C GLN A 350 -18.30 36.03 0.51
N THR A 351 -19.04 35.39 -0.40
CA THR A 351 -19.97 34.31 -0.05
C THR A 351 -19.26 33.11 0.58
N PHE A 352 -18.06 32.76 0.11
CA PHE A 352 -17.23 31.72 0.73
C PHE A 352 -16.81 32.13 2.15
N ILE A 353 -16.35 33.37 2.33
CA ILE A 353 -15.94 33.91 3.62
C ILE A 353 -17.12 33.94 4.61
N ASP A 354 -18.28 34.41 4.17
CA ASP A 354 -19.49 34.47 4.99
C ASP A 354 -19.90 33.06 5.42
N LYS A 355 -19.84 32.08 4.49
CA LYS A 355 -20.13 30.68 4.82
C LYS A 355 -19.13 30.06 5.79
N VAL A 356 -17.84 30.41 5.69
CA VAL A 356 -16.82 30.00 6.67
C VAL A 356 -17.18 30.53 8.06
N TYR A 357 -17.65 31.77 8.18
CA TYR A 357 -18.08 32.32 9.47
C TYR A 357 -19.34 31.62 9.99
N ASP A 358 -20.35 31.41 9.17
CA ASP A 358 -21.57 30.71 9.56
C ASP A 358 -21.27 29.29 10.05
N LEU A 359 -20.41 28.56 9.33
CA LEU A 359 -20.00 27.20 9.71
C LEU A 359 -19.14 27.20 10.98
N ALA A 360 -18.26 28.18 11.15
CA ALA A 360 -17.46 28.30 12.36
C ALA A 360 -18.32 28.58 13.59
N ASP A 361 -19.32 29.45 13.47
CA ASP A 361 -20.29 29.73 14.55
C ASP A 361 -21.12 28.50 14.90
N ALA A 362 -21.66 27.82 13.86
CA ALA A 362 -22.46 26.61 14.02
C ALA A 362 -21.69 25.44 14.69
N ASN A 363 -20.36 25.42 14.59
CA ASN A 363 -19.49 24.41 15.18
C ASN A 363 -18.77 24.89 16.46
N GLU A 364 -19.18 26.03 17.03
CA GLU A 364 -18.62 26.61 18.26
C GLU A 364 -17.11 26.95 18.17
N LEU A 365 -16.65 27.35 16.98
CA LEU A 365 -15.28 27.73 16.71
C LEU A 365 -15.09 29.26 16.84
N PRO A 366 -13.94 29.75 17.35
CA PRO A 366 -13.75 31.17 17.62
C PRO A 366 -13.71 32.02 16.33
N LEU A 367 -14.80 32.74 16.04
CA LEU A 367 -14.94 33.61 14.86
C LEU A 367 -13.83 34.66 14.73
N LYS A 368 -13.30 35.15 15.85
CA LYS A 368 -12.23 36.17 15.86
C LYS A 368 -10.99 35.70 15.10
N VAL A 369 -10.66 34.41 15.22
CA VAL A 369 -9.50 33.81 14.55
C VAL A 369 -9.74 33.70 13.05
N TYR A 370 -10.93 33.28 12.62
CA TYR A 370 -11.24 33.25 11.18
C TYR A 370 -11.27 34.65 10.55
N LYS A 371 -11.75 35.67 11.27
CA LYS A 371 -11.72 37.06 10.80
C LYS A 371 -10.29 37.58 10.65
N SER A 372 -9.39 37.27 11.59
CA SER A 372 -7.98 37.67 11.45
C SER A 372 -7.30 36.95 10.29
N ILE A 373 -7.59 35.67 10.08
CA ILE A 373 -7.05 34.88 8.97
C ILE A 373 -7.42 35.48 7.62
N VAL A 374 -8.68 35.82 7.43
CA VAL A 374 -9.15 36.43 6.17
C VAL A 374 -8.48 37.79 5.97
N SER A 375 -8.23 38.55 7.04
CA SER A 375 -7.52 39.84 6.94
C SER A 375 -6.01 39.72 6.67
N GLU A 376 -5.36 38.66 7.17
CA GLU A 376 -3.93 38.38 6.97
C GLU A 376 -3.64 37.54 5.71
N PHE A 377 -4.69 37.16 4.97
CA PHE A 377 -4.59 36.26 3.84
C PHE A 377 -3.73 36.87 2.71
N SER A 378 -2.74 36.10 2.26
CA SER A 378 -1.89 36.44 1.13
C SER A 378 -1.85 35.30 0.13
N ALA A 379 -2.52 35.49 -1.01
CA ALA A 379 -2.57 34.50 -2.08
C ALA A 379 -1.17 34.07 -2.56
N ASN A 380 -0.23 35.01 -2.67
CA ASN A 380 1.14 34.73 -3.11
C ASN A 380 1.89 33.81 -2.13
N LYS A 381 1.67 33.97 -0.81
CA LYS A 381 2.29 33.12 0.21
C LYS A 381 1.78 31.68 0.12
N VAL A 382 0.46 31.52 -0.03
CA VAL A 382 -0.17 30.19 -0.17
C VAL A 382 0.25 29.53 -1.50
N LYS A 383 0.25 30.25 -2.62
CA LYS A 383 0.75 29.74 -3.91
C LYS A 383 2.20 29.25 -3.81
N LYS A 384 3.09 30.00 -3.14
CA LYS A 384 4.48 29.58 -2.91
C LYS A 384 4.56 28.29 -2.09
N GLN A 385 3.70 28.13 -1.08
CA GLN A 385 3.63 26.90 -0.29
C GLN A 385 3.12 25.72 -1.11
N LEU A 386 2.05 25.89 -1.88
CA LEU A 386 1.53 24.86 -2.80
C LEU A 386 2.60 24.43 -3.80
N ASN A 387 3.35 25.37 -4.39
CA ASN A 387 4.44 25.04 -5.32
C ASN A 387 5.55 24.21 -4.66
N LYS A 388 5.91 24.52 -3.41
CA LYS A 388 6.86 23.70 -2.64
C LYS A 388 6.33 22.28 -2.43
N VAL A 389 5.05 22.15 -2.06
CA VAL A 389 4.41 20.82 -1.89
C VAL A 389 4.38 20.06 -3.21
N SER A 390 4.02 20.71 -4.32
CA SER A 390 4.02 20.08 -5.65
C SER A 390 5.41 19.61 -6.06
N GLN A 391 6.46 20.40 -5.81
CA GLN A 391 7.85 20.00 -6.08
C GLN A 391 8.28 18.82 -5.21
N PHE A 392 7.92 18.84 -3.93
CA PHE A 392 8.16 17.72 -3.01
C PHE A 392 7.47 16.43 -3.48
N LEU A 393 6.20 16.51 -3.86
CA LEU A 393 5.44 15.37 -4.39
C LEU A 393 6.01 14.86 -5.72
N TYR A 394 6.49 15.75 -6.59
CA TYR A 394 7.17 15.39 -7.83
C TYR A 394 8.45 14.59 -7.56
N LEU A 395 9.32 15.05 -6.65
CA LEU A 395 10.55 14.36 -6.28
C LEU A 395 10.27 12.99 -5.63
N LEU A 396 9.19 12.89 -4.86
CA LEU A 396 8.85 11.69 -4.11
C LEU A 396 8.12 10.63 -4.95
N LEU A 397 7.20 11.05 -5.82
CA LEU A 397 6.31 10.17 -6.58
C LEU A 397 6.73 10.01 -8.05
N GLY A 398 7.56 10.91 -8.59
CA GLY A 398 7.98 10.91 -9.99
C GLY A 398 6.82 11.19 -10.97
N LEU A 399 5.77 11.86 -10.51
CA LEU A 399 4.57 12.17 -11.29
C LEU A 399 4.40 13.67 -11.45
N GLU A 400 3.89 14.09 -12.61
CA GLU A 400 3.59 15.49 -12.95
C GLU A 400 2.55 16.14 -11.98
N SER A 401 2.38 17.46 -12.04
CA SER A 401 1.46 18.20 -11.17
C SER A 401 0.00 17.69 -11.21
N GLY A 402 -0.72 17.81 -10.08
CA GLY A 402 -2.14 17.39 -9.98
C GLY A 402 -2.35 15.98 -9.45
N VAL A 403 -1.38 15.44 -8.72
CA VAL A 403 -1.44 14.08 -8.19
C VAL A 403 -2.39 14.01 -7.00
N ASN A 404 -3.37 13.12 -7.09
CA ASN A 404 -4.12 12.65 -5.94
C ASN A 404 -3.55 11.30 -5.49
N ALA A 405 -3.08 11.21 -4.25
CA ALA A 405 -2.46 9.99 -3.73
C ALA A 405 -2.68 9.84 -2.23
N VAL A 406 -2.66 8.60 -1.77
CA VAL A 406 -2.70 8.22 -0.35
C VAL A 406 -1.36 7.61 0.00
N ILE A 407 -0.66 8.21 0.95
CA ILE A 407 0.64 7.75 1.42
C ILE A 407 0.48 7.30 2.88
N THR A 408 0.61 6.01 3.17
CA THR A 408 0.46 5.46 4.54
C THR A 408 1.78 4.88 5.03
N ASN A 409 2.44 5.54 5.99
CA ASN A 409 3.77 5.15 6.50
C ASN A 409 4.78 4.77 5.39
N GLY A 410 4.79 5.54 4.30
CA GLY A 410 5.63 5.31 3.12
C GLY A 410 5.02 4.43 2.02
N ARG A 411 3.90 3.76 2.25
CA ARG A 411 3.18 3.04 1.18
C ARG A 411 2.41 4.01 0.32
N VAL A 412 2.63 4.00 -0.99
CA VAL A 412 1.92 4.87 -1.95
C VAL A 412 0.80 4.11 -2.62
N MET A 413 -0.38 4.72 -2.63
CA MET A 413 -1.50 4.31 -3.47
C MET A 413 -2.03 5.51 -4.26
N PHE A 414 -2.36 5.28 -5.52
CA PHE A 414 -3.12 6.21 -6.34
C PHE A 414 -4.57 5.74 -6.36
N PRO A 415 -5.52 6.53 -5.82
CA PRO A 415 -6.94 6.25 -5.99
C PRO A 415 -7.27 6.09 -7.49
N GLY A 416 -8.08 5.09 -7.83
CA GLY A 416 -8.54 4.88 -9.21
C GLY A 416 -9.54 5.95 -9.67
N ASP A 417 -10.41 5.61 -10.63
CA ASP A 417 -11.47 6.53 -11.07
C ASP A 417 -12.51 6.85 -9.97
N GLU A 418 -13.38 7.83 -10.23
CA GLU A 418 -14.26 8.45 -9.22
C GLU A 418 -15.04 7.42 -8.38
N GLY A 419 -15.07 7.61 -7.06
CA GLY A 419 -15.81 6.77 -6.11
C GLY A 419 -15.14 5.43 -5.73
N THR A 420 -13.88 5.22 -6.12
CA THR A 420 -13.20 3.93 -5.88
C THR A 420 -12.48 3.79 -4.54
N PHE A 421 -12.20 4.90 -3.86
CA PHE A 421 -11.51 4.96 -2.57
C PHE A 421 -12.40 5.65 -1.53
N LEU A 422 -12.67 4.98 -0.41
CA LEU A 422 -13.60 5.40 0.65
C LEU A 422 -12.91 5.50 2.02
N SER A 423 -13.59 6.06 3.02
CA SER A 423 -13.17 6.02 4.43
C SER A 423 -12.80 4.60 4.90
N HIS A 424 -13.54 3.61 4.42
CA HIS A 424 -13.34 2.20 4.77
C HIS A 424 -12.02 1.64 4.18
N ASP A 425 -11.54 2.21 3.06
CA ASP A 425 -10.24 1.84 2.48
C ASP A 425 -9.07 2.38 3.33
N LEU A 426 -9.24 3.53 3.99
CA LEU A 426 -8.28 4.03 4.99
C LEU A 426 -8.23 3.14 6.24
N HIS A 427 -9.39 2.68 6.74
CA HIS A 427 -9.43 1.70 7.84
C HIS A 427 -8.76 0.37 7.47
N LEU A 428 -8.92 -0.09 6.24
CA LEU A 428 -8.23 -1.27 5.73
C LEU A 428 -6.70 -1.06 5.72
N LEU A 429 -6.24 0.07 5.19
CA LEU A 429 -4.83 0.44 5.20
C LEU A 429 -4.28 0.53 6.63
N GLU A 430 -4.98 1.20 7.54
CA GLU A 430 -4.59 1.29 8.95
C GLU A 430 -4.37 -0.11 9.55
N THR A 431 -5.38 -0.98 9.43
CA THR A 431 -5.35 -2.32 10.02
C THR A 431 -4.23 -3.17 9.43
N MET A 432 -4.07 -3.15 8.10
CA MET A 432 -3.08 -3.94 7.40
C MET A 432 -1.66 -3.47 7.69
N GLU A 433 -1.38 -2.17 7.56
CA GLU A 433 -0.05 -1.61 7.79
C GLU A 433 0.36 -1.79 9.27
N PHE A 434 -0.59 -1.62 10.19
CA PHE A 434 -0.35 -1.87 11.61
C PHE A 434 0.02 -3.33 11.88
N LYS A 435 -0.82 -4.29 11.47
CA LYS A 435 -0.57 -5.73 11.70
C LYS A 435 0.71 -6.23 11.02
N GLN A 436 0.96 -5.82 9.79
CA GLN A 436 2.06 -6.38 8.98
C GLN A 436 3.43 -5.79 9.32
N ARG A 437 3.51 -4.50 9.67
CA ARG A 437 4.81 -3.81 9.80
C ARG A 437 4.92 -2.91 11.01
N VAL A 438 3.94 -2.02 11.20
CA VAL A 438 4.12 -0.88 12.12
C VAL A 438 4.05 -1.30 13.59
N LYS A 439 3.30 -2.34 13.94
CA LYS A 439 3.18 -2.84 15.32
C LYS A 439 4.55 -3.11 15.96
N HIS A 440 5.37 -3.94 15.33
CA HIS A 440 6.70 -4.29 15.84
C HIS A 440 7.64 -3.08 15.92
N ILE A 441 7.53 -2.14 14.96
CA ILE A 441 8.32 -0.92 14.95
C ILE A 441 7.93 -0.01 16.12
N GLY A 442 6.62 0.12 16.39
CA GLY A 442 6.10 0.85 17.54
C GLY A 442 6.61 0.27 18.86
N GLU A 443 6.51 -1.05 19.03
CA GLU A 443 7.01 -1.76 20.23
C GLU A 443 8.51 -1.49 20.47
N ILE A 444 9.34 -1.54 19.41
CA ILE A 444 10.78 -1.23 19.52
C ILE A 444 11.01 0.24 19.90
N ILE A 445 10.28 1.18 19.29
CA ILE A 445 10.45 2.62 19.55
C ILE A 445 10.03 2.98 20.98
N GLU A 446 9.03 2.30 21.53
CA GLU A 446 8.62 2.46 22.94
C GLU A 446 9.71 2.03 23.93
N GLU A 447 10.56 1.06 23.57
CA GLU A 447 11.68 0.61 24.40
C GLU A 447 12.91 1.54 24.35
N VAL A 448 13.00 2.43 23.35
CA VAL A 448 14.13 3.35 23.16
C VAL A 448 14.21 4.39 24.28
N GLN A 449 15.40 4.52 24.88
CA GLN A 449 15.70 5.56 25.87
C GLN A 449 16.26 6.82 25.18
N TRP A 450 15.45 7.88 25.14
CA TRP A 450 15.80 9.16 24.49
C TRP A 450 16.63 10.07 25.41
N GLN A 451 17.89 9.70 25.67
CA GLN A 451 18.74 10.40 26.64
C GLN A 451 19.18 11.81 26.19
N ASP A 452 19.35 12.02 24.89
CA ASP A 452 19.85 13.27 24.29
C ASP A 452 18.72 14.22 23.81
N VAL A 453 17.46 13.87 24.06
CA VAL A 453 16.29 14.65 23.63
C VAL A 453 15.65 15.30 24.85
N ASP A 454 15.33 16.57 24.74
CA ASP A 454 14.59 17.30 25.78
C ASP A 454 13.25 16.58 26.07
N PRO A 455 12.95 16.23 27.34
CA PRO A 455 11.68 15.61 27.72
C PRO A 455 10.45 16.36 27.21
N ASP A 456 10.52 17.69 27.10
CA ASP A 456 9.40 18.51 26.60
C ASP A 456 9.16 18.31 25.09
N MET A 457 10.13 17.79 24.34
CA MET A 457 10.01 17.47 22.91
C MET A 457 9.44 16.06 22.67
N LEU A 458 9.46 15.17 23.66
CA LEU A 458 8.97 13.79 23.59
C LEU A 458 7.44 13.71 23.63
N THR A 459 6.81 14.36 22.67
CA THR A 459 5.35 14.39 22.51
C THR A 459 4.85 13.16 21.73
N SER A 460 3.54 12.88 21.80
CA SER A 460 2.91 11.85 20.97
C SER A 460 3.16 12.07 19.48
N LYS A 461 3.17 13.34 19.04
CA LYS A 461 3.53 13.74 17.67
C LYS A 461 4.96 13.29 17.32
N PHE A 462 5.93 13.58 18.18
CA PHE A 462 7.33 13.21 17.95
C PHE A 462 7.49 11.70 17.76
N VAL A 463 6.94 10.90 18.69
CA VAL A 463 7.02 9.43 18.61
C VAL A 463 6.34 8.91 17.34
N SER A 464 5.16 9.42 17.00
CA SER A 464 4.46 9.08 15.75
C SER A 464 5.24 9.46 14.49
N ASP A 465 5.95 10.61 14.49
CA ASP A 465 6.82 11.03 13.38
C ASP A 465 7.97 10.04 13.20
N ILE A 466 8.63 9.63 14.29
CA ILE A 466 9.69 8.61 14.24
C ILE A 466 9.16 7.27 13.71
N ILE A 467 8.00 6.81 14.20
CA ILE A 467 7.37 5.56 13.69
C ILE A 467 7.11 5.66 12.18
N MET A 468 6.56 6.79 11.71
CA MET A 468 6.31 7.02 10.29
C MET A 468 7.61 6.95 9.47
N TYR A 469 8.66 7.66 9.90
CA TYR A 469 9.94 7.72 9.20
C TYR A 469 10.62 6.36 9.15
N VAL A 470 10.78 5.69 10.30
CA VAL A 470 11.42 4.38 10.41
C VAL A 470 10.64 3.34 9.59
N SER A 471 9.31 3.30 9.73
CA SER A 471 8.46 2.39 8.95
C SER A 471 8.61 2.61 7.44
N SER A 472 8.64 3.87 6.98
CA SER A 472 8.76 4.18 5.55
C SER A 472 10.12 3.76 4.98
N ALA A 473 11.21 4.04 5.71
CA ALA A 473 12.56 3.68 5.30
C ALA A 473 12.73 2.15 5.27
N MET A 474 12.25 1.45 6.31
CA MET A 474 12.29 -0.01 6.36
C MET A 474 11.50 -0.67 5.22
N ALA A 475 10.38 -0.06 4.81
CA ALA A 475 9.55 -0.61 3.74
C ALA A 475 10.19 -0.50 2.35
N THR A 476 11.08 0.47 2.12
CA THR A 476 11.86 0.56 0.86
C THR A 476 12.96 -0.49 0.74
N ARG A 477 13.30 -1.17 1.83
CA ARG A 477 14.36 -2.17 1.81
C ARG A 477 13.86 -3.45 1.13
N GLU A 478 14.43 -3.75 -0.02
CA GLU A 478 14.29 -5.09 -0.60
C GLU A 478 15.07 -6.08 0.27
N ARG A 479 14.36 -6.93 1.00
CA ARG A 479 14.97 -8.10 1.63
C ARG A 479 14.98 -9.23 0.62
N SER A 480 16.16 -9.72 0.26
CA SER A 480 16.28 -11.08 -0.27
C SER A 480 15.76 -12.06 0.78
N SER A 481 15.11 -13.15 0.36
CA SER A 481 14.68 -14.24 1.24
C SER A 481 15.85 -14.86 2.02
N GLU A 482 17.07 -14.66 1.55
CA GLU A 482 18.33 -15.05 2.18
C GLU A 482 18.87 -13.91 3.07
N SER A 483 18.30 -13.72 4.26
CA SER A 483 18.92 -12.86 5.28
C SER A 483 19.75 -13.70 6.26
N ALA A 484 21.07 -13.49 6.30
CA ALA A 484 21.93 -14.11 7.30
C ALA A 484 21.70 -13.48 8.69
N ARG A 485 21.52 -14.31 9.72
CA ARG A 485 21.37 -13.88 11.13
C ARG A 485 22.74 -13.90 11.82
N PHE A 486 23.46 -12.79 11.73
CA PHE A 486 24.81 -12.67 12.31
C PHE A 486 24.81 -12.57 13.84
N GLU A 487 23.65 -12.32 14.46
CA GLU A 487 23.48 -12.22 15.92
C GLU A 487 23.66 -13.59 16.61
N VAL A 488 23.47 -14.68 15.87
CA VAL A 488 23.58 -16.06 16.40
C VAL A 488 25.04 -16.53 16.49
N LEU A 489 25.97 -15.84 15.81
CA LEU A 489 27.37 -16.26 15.75
C LEU A 489 28.10 -15.89 17.05
N ASN A 490 28.61 -16.91 17.76
CA ASN A 490 29.60 -16.70 18.81
C ASN A 490 31.00 -16.62 18.17
N ALA A 491 31.66 -15.47 18.31
CA ALA A 491 32.92 -15.19 17.67
C ALA A 491 33.99 -14.58 18.58
N GLU A 492 33.93 -14.85 19.89
CA GLU A 492 34.87 -14.31 20.90
C GLU A 492 36.35 -14.50 20.54
N HIS A 493 36.70 -15.62 19.91
CA HIS A 493 38.08 -15.97 19.54
C HIS A 493 38.29 -16.18 18.04
N SER A 494 37.25 -16.02 17.24
CA SER A 494 37.28 -16.23 15.78
C SER A 494 36.98 -14.96 14.98
N ALA A 495 36.72 -13.83 15.64
CA ALA A 495 36.51 -12.54 14.98
C ALA A 495 37.67 -11.56 15.17
N VAL A 496 37.90 -10.77 14.12
CA VAL A 496 38.62 -9.50 14.19
C VAL A 496 37.59 -8.39 14.31
N ILE A 497 37.60 -7.69 15.44
CA ILE A 497 36.66 -6.60 15.74
C ILE A 497 37.36 -5.25 15.57
N ILE A 498 36.70 -4.35 14.86
CA ILE A 498 37.14 -2.98 14.61
C ILE A 498 35.99 -2.07 15.05
N ASP A 499 36.03 -1.62 16.29
CA ASP A 499 34.96 -0.81 16.87
C ASP A 499 35.08 0.66 16.46
N ASN A 500 33.96 1.22 16.02
CA ASN A 500 33.77 2.66 15.86
C ASN A 500 32.35 3.01 16.26
N GLU A 501 32.18 3.48 17.51
CA GLU A 501 30.87 3.79 18.10
C GLU A 501 30.09 4.87 17.35
N ASN A 502 30.79 5.80 16.70
CA ASN A 502 30.17 6.90 15.94
C ASN A 502 29.92 6.54 14.47
N SER A 503 30.06 5.27 14.09
CA SER A 503 29.89 4.88 12.70
C SER A 503 28.43 4.69 12.31
N SER A 504 28.02 5.29 11.19
CA SER A 504 26.70 5.05 10.58
C SER A 504 26.65 3.73 9.80
N VAL A 505 27.81 3.12 9.50
CA VAL A 505 27.92 1.90 8.70
C VAL A 505 28.50 0.79 9.55
N HIS A 506 27.74 -0.31 9.66
CA HIS A 506 28.14 -1.51 10.38
C HIS A 506 28.31 -2.67 9.40
N ILE A 507 29.44 -3.37 9.47
CA ILE A 507 29.76 -4.47 8.57
C ILE A 507 30.07 -5.73 9.38
N ASP A 508 29.20 -6.73 9.25
CA ASP A 508 29.48 -8.10 9.65
C ASP A 508 29.92 -8.90 8.41
N ALA A 509 31.11 -9.48 8.46
CA ALA A 509 31.65 -10.29 7.38
C ALA A 509 32.09 -11.66 7.90
N VAL A 510 31.57 -12.74 7.32
CA VAL A 510 32.06 -14.10 7.55
C VAL A 510 32.95 -14.48 6.38
N VAL A 511 34.23 -14.71 6.65
CA VAL A 511 35.25 -14.91 5.62
C VAL A 511 35.98 -16.22 5.89
N ASP A 512 36.07 -17.08 4.88
CA ASP A 512 37.04 -18.17 4.89
C ASP A 512 38.41 -17.59 4.47
N PRO A 513 39.40 -17.51 5.38
CA PRO A 513 40.72 -16.96 5.07
C PRO A 513 41.50 -17.77 4.03
N LEU A 514 41.09 -19.03 3.79
CA LEU A 514 41.72 -19.93 2.81
C LEU A 514 40.99 -19.94 1.46
N SER A 515 39.97 -19.10 1.27
CA SER A 515 39.24 -19.00 0.02
C SER A 515 39.78 -17.89 -0.89
N ALA A 516 39.71 -18.10 -2.22
CA ALA A 516 40.05 -17.07 -3.20
C ALA A 516 39.17 -15.82 -3.06
N THR A 517 37.88 -16.01 -2.78
CA THR A 517 36.94 -14.91 -2.48
C THR A 517 37.36 -14.13 -1.23
N GLY A 518 37.90 -14.80 -0.21
CA GLY A 518 38.45 -14.16 0.99
C GLY A 518 39.61 -13.20 0.68
N GLN A 519 40.46 -13.50 -0.31
CA GLN A 519 41.52 -12.58 -0.76
C GLN A 519 40.96 -11.27 -1.33
N LYS A 520 39.88 -11.36 -2.11
CA LYS A 520 39.17 -10.19 -2.67
C LYS A 520 38.43 -9.40 -1.59
N VAL A 521 37.62 -10.08 -0.79
CA VAL A 521 36.79 -9.46 0.26
C VAL A 521 37.66 -8.79 1.32
N SER A 522 38.74 -9.42 1.79
CA SER A 522 39.66 -8.81 2.76
C SER A 522 40.28 -7.51 2.25
N SER A 523 40.62 -7.46 0.96
CA SER A 523 41.14 -6.25 0.32
C SER A 523 40.09 -5.14 0.25
N LEU A 524 38.84 -5.48 -0.10
CA LEU A 524 37.72 -4.53 -0.10
C LEU A 524 37.41 -3.99 1.30
N LEU A 525 37.38 -4.86 2.32
CA LEU A 525 37.19 -4.45 3.71
C LEU A 525 38.28 -3.47 4.15
N ARG A 526 39.54 -3.70 3.75
CA ARG A 526 40.62 -2.76 4.03
C ARG A 526 40.41 -1.39 3.37
N VAL A 527 39.87 -1.36 2.16
CA VAL A 527 39.53 -0.11 1.45
C VAL A 527 38.39 0.62 2.18
N LEU A 528 37.31 -0.08 2.52
CA LEU A 528 36.20 0.48 3.28
C LEU A 528 36.67 1.03 4.63
N ARG A 529 37.55 0.33 5.33
CA ARG A 529 38.17 0.81 6.57
C ARG A 529 38.90 2.13 6.38
N LYS A 530 39.64 2.29 5.26
CA LYS A 530 40.43 3.50 4.99
C LYS A 530 39.54 4.71 4.68
N TYR A 531 38.48 4.53 3.89
CA TYR A 531 37.69 5.65 3.36
C TYR A 531 36.36 5.91 4.08
N VAL A 532 35.70 4.86 4.56
CA VAL A 532 34.37 4.94 5.20
C VAL A 532 34.49 4.86 6.73
N GLN A 533 35.56 4.25 7.25
CA GLN A 533 35.77 4.00 8.68
C GLN A 533 34.55 3.37 9.39
N PRO A 534 33.98 2.27 8.85
CA PRO A 534 32.84 1.61 9.45
C PRO A 534 33.23 0.87 10.74
N SER A 535 32.24 0.57 11.58
CA SER A 535 32.38 -0.46 12.62
C SER A 535 32.33 -1.83 11.93
N MET A 536 33.33 -2.70 12.15
CA MET A 536 33.43 -3.99 11.46
C MET A 536 33.65 -5.15 12.44
N ARG A 537 32.97 -6.26 12.18
CA ARG A 537 33.27 -7.56 12.80
C ARG A 537 33.50 -8.59 11.70
N ILE A 538 34.74 -9.08 11.62
CA ILE A 538 35.19 -10.01 10.58
C ILE A 538 35.39 -11.38 11.22
N VAL A 539 34.42 -12.27 11.05
CA VAL A 539 34.44 -13.64 11.57
C VAL A 539 35.19 -14.55 10.59
N LEU A 540 36.21 -15.24 11.08
CA LEU A 540 36.99 -16.21 10.32
C LEU A 540 36.33 -17.59 10.42
N ASN A 541 35.89 -18.13 9.29
CA ASN A 541 35.23 -19.44 9.22
C ASN A 541 35.88 -20.32 8.15
N PRO A 542 37.05 -20.93 8.43
CA PRO A 542 37.73 -21.81 7.50
C PRO A 542 37.03 -23.17 7.37
N MET A 543 37.15 -23.80 6.20
CA MET A 543 36.73 -25.19 6.01
C MET A 543 37.53 -26.14 6.92
N SER A 544 36.83 -27.05 7.61
CA SER A 544 37.46 -27.98 8.57
C SER A 544 38.33 -29.06 7.92
N SER A 545 38.07 -29.37 6.65
CA SER A 545 38.79 -30.40 5.90
C SER A 545 39.16 -29.87 4.53
N LEU A 546 40.45 -29.96 4.21
CA LEU A 546 41.02 -29.54 2.94
C LEU A 546 41.59 -30.76 2.23
N VAL A 547 41.10 -31.03 1.02
CA VAL A 547 41.56 -32.16 0.20
C VAL A 547 42.83 -31.79 -0.58
N ASP A 548 43.02 -30.51 -0.86
CA ASP A 548 44.12 -29.95 -1.65
C ASP A 548 44.52 -28.58 -1.08
N LEU A 549 45.61 -27.99 -1.57
CA LEU A 549 46.04 -26.64 -1.25
C LEU A 549 44.94 -25.63 -1.64
N PRO A 550 44.40 -24.86 -0.68
CA PRO A 550 43.19 -24.08 -0.91
C PRO A 550 43.43 -22.81 -1.74
N LEU A 551 44.63 -22.23 -1.65
CA LEU A 551 45.04 -21.06 -2.42
C LEU A 551 46.20 -21.43 -3.35
N LYS A 552 45.96 -21.32 -4.67
CA LYS A 552 46.95 -21.64 -5.73
C LYS A 552 47.41 -20.40 -6.50
N ASN A 553 47.06 -19.21 -6.05
CA ASN A 553 47.30 -17.93 -6.71
C ASN A 553 47.93 -16.90 -5.76
N TYR A 554 48.58 -15.90 -6.34
CA TYR A 554 49.00 -14.69 -5.65
C TYR A 554 48.05 -13.57 -6.08
N TYR A 555 47.46 -12.86 -5.12
CA TYR A 555 46.42 -11.86 -5.40
C TYR A 555 46.82 -10.46 -4.89
N ARG A 556 46.52 -9.43 -5.67
CA ARG A 556 46.66 -8.02 -5.30
C ARG A 556 45.46 -7.25 -5.81
N TYR A 557 44.76 -6.60 -4.89
CA TYR A 557 43.68 -5.69 -5.24
C TYR A 557 44.23 -4.29 -5.48
N VAL A 558 43.86 -3.67 -6.60
CA VAL A 558 44.35 -2.36 -7.02
C VAL A 558 43.24 -1.34 -6.81
N VAL A 559 43.52 -0.30 -6.03
CA VAL A 559 42.62 0.85 -5.83
C VAL A 559 43.41 2.12 -6.04
N PRO A 560 42.91 3.06 -6.86
CA PRO A 560 43.55 4.36 -7.04
C PRO A 560 43.61 5.14 -5.73
N THR A 561 44.75 5.75 -5.49
CA THR A 561 45.02 6.63 -4.36
C THR A 561 45.26 8.05 -4.83
N MET A 562 45.11 9.05 -3.96
CA MET A 562 45.34 10.46 -4.32
C MET A 562 46.78 10.71 -4.79
N ASP A 563 47.73 9.91 -4.32
CA ASP A 563 49.13 9.99 -4.70
C ASP A 563 49.36 9.57 -6.18
N ASP A 564 48.42 8.80 -6.77
CA ASP A 564 48.46 8.37 -8.18
C ASP A 564 48.01 9.48 -9.16
N PHE A 565 47.61 10.66 -8.68
CA PHE A 565 47.06 11.75 -9.50
C PHE A 565 47.88 13.06 -9.46
N SER A 566 49.15 13.04 -9.06
CA SER A 566 50.00 14.25 -8.98
C SER A 566 50.16 14.94 -10.35
N SER A 567 49.71 16.19 -10.47
CA SER A 567 49.53 16.93 -11.72
C SER A 567 50.81 17.49 -12.37
N THR A 568 52.00 17.08 -11.92
CA THR A 568 53.27 17.68 -12.38
C THR A 568 54.02 16.84 -13.41
N ASP A 569 53.64 15.58 -13.61
CA ASP A 569 54.32 14.68 -14.54
C ASP A 569 53.30 13.86 -15.35
N LEU A 570 53.36 13.96 -16.69
CA LEU A 570 52.64 13.06 -17.61
C LEU A 570 53.13 11.60 -17.53
N THR A 571 54.12 11.32 -16.67
CA THR A 571 54.74 10.01 -16.42
C THR A 571 54.22 9.33 -15.15
N VAL A 572 53.20 9.90 -14.48
CA VAL A 572 52.61 9.28 -13.29
C VAL A 572 51.99 7.94 -13.69
N ASN A 573 52.65 6.87 -13.24
CA ASN A 573 52.17 5.51 -13.38
C ASN A 573 50.84 5.42 -12.65
N GLY A 574 49.75 5.21 -13.37
CA GLY A 574 48.45 4.93 -12.78
C GLY A 574 48.50 3.76 -11.79
N PRO A 575 47.39 3.51 -11.08
CA PRO A 575 47.34 2.47 -10.06
C PRO A 575 47.76 1.12 -10.65
N LYS A 576 48.74 0.46 -10.03
CA LYS A 576 49.37 -0.76 -10.54
C LYS A 576 49.43 -1.87 -9.50
N ALA A 577 49.26 -3.11 -9.95
CA ALA A 577 49.59 -4.28 -9.16
C ALA A 577 51.09 -4.57 -9.28
N PHE A 578 51.80 -4.60 -8.15
CA PHE A 578 53.20 -4.98 -8.10
C PHE A 578 53.40 -6.23 -7.25
N PHE A 579 54.01 -7.25 -7.85
CA PHE A 579 54.31 -8.53 -7.22
C PHE A 579 55.83 -8.66 -7.06
N ALA A 580 56.33 -8.43 -5.84
CA ALA A 580 57.74 -8.60 -5.51
C ALA A 580 58.06 -10.06 -5.13
N ASN A 581 59.29 -10.50 -5.38
CA ASN A 581 59.83 -11.79 -4.90
C ASN A 581 59.00 -13.02 -5.33
N MET A 582 58.50 -13.02 -6.57
CA MET A 582 57.76 -14.13 -7.14
C MET A 582 58.68 -15.34 -7.43
N PRO A 583 58.16 -16.58 -7.35
CA PRO A 583 58.96 -17.78 -7.60
C PRO A 583 59.47 -17.84 -9.04
N LEU A 584 60.78 -18.00 -9.22
CA LEU A 584 61.42 -17.92 -10.54
C LEU A 584 61.15 -19.13 -11.44
N SER A 585 61.13 -20.33 -10.85
CA SER A 585 61.08 -21.62 -11.54
C SER A 585 59.66 -22.18 -11.71
N LYS A 586 58.63 -21.40 -11.37
CA LYS A 586 57.22 -21.79 -11.50
C LYS A 586 56.62 -21.07 -12.69
N THR A 587 55.89 -21.80 -13.52
CA THR A 587 55.03 -21.20 -14.54
C THR A 587 53.87 -20.50 -13.85
N LEU A 588 53.68 -19.23 -14.19
CA LEU A 588 52.64 -18.35 -13.66
C LEU A 588 51.75 -17.89 -14.82
N THR A 589 50.48 -17.66 -14.52
CA THR A 589 49.53 -17.04 -15.45
C THR A 589 49.05 -15.74 -14.85
N MET A 590 49.06 -14.66 -15.63
CA MET A 590 48.52 -13.38 -15.21
C MET A 590 47.03 -13.34 -15.55
N ASN A 591 46.20 -13.21 -14.52
CA ASN A 591 44.75 -13.07 -14.68
C ASN A 591 44.27 -11.77 -14.03
N LEU A 592 43.28 -11.14 -14.65
CA LEU A 592 42.63 -9.92 -14.17
C LEU A 592 41.24 -10.25 -13.61
N ASP A 593 41.08 -10.01 -12.31
CA ASP A 593 39.78 -10.11 -11.64
C ASP A 593 39.08 -8.75 -11.67
N VAL A 594 38.28 -8.52 -12.71
CA VAL A 594 37.55 -7.27 -12.97
C VAL A 594 36.05 -7.44 -12.71
N PRO A 595 35.30 -6.34 -12.46
CA PRO A 595 33.84 -6.38 -12.45
C PRO A 595 33.27 -6.99 -13.73
N GLU A 596 32.20 -7.79 -13.61
CA GLU A 596 31.55 -8.48 -14.74
C GLU A 596 31.22 -7.58 -15.95
N PRO A 597 30.80 -6.31 -15.79
CA PRO A 597 30.53 -5.44 -16.93
C PRO A 597 31.78 -4.98 -17.70
N TRP A 598 32.99 -5.26 -17.24
CA TRP A 598 34.22 -4.70 -17.84
C TRP A 598 34.76 -5.63 -18.93
N LEU A 599 34.95 -5.09 -20.13
CA LEU A 599 35.70 -5.74 -21.19
C LEU A 599 37.12 -5.17 -21.21
N VAL A 600 38.10 -6.01 -20.89
CA VAL A 600 39.49 -5.61 -20.71
C VAL A 600 40.39 -6.39 -21.64
N GLU A 601 41.30 -5.70 -22.33
CA GLU A 601 42.26 -6.29 -23.25
C GLU A 601 43.72 -5.90 -22.95
N PRO A 602 44.69 -6.77 -23.22
CA PRO A 602 46.11 -6.43 -23.08
C PRO A 602 46.58 -5.54 -24.24
N VAL A 603 47.05 -4.33 -23.93
CA VAL A 603 47.60 -3.39 -24.92
C VAL A 603 49.11 -3.49 -25.02
N ILE A 604 49.78 -3.72 -23.90
CA ILE A 604 51.24 -3.91 -23.84
C ILE A 604 51.51 -5.22 -23.11
N ALA A 605 51.93 -6.24 -23.84
CA ALA A 605 52.40 -7.50 -23.28
C ALA A 605 53.57 -8.03 -24.14
N VAL A 606 54.80 -7.76 -23.71
CA VAL A 606 56.02 -8.20 -24.44
C VAL A 606 56.23 -9.72 -24.31
N HIS A 607 55.74 -10.31 -23.22
CA HIS A 607 55.82 -11.73 -22.92
C HIS A 607 54.42 -12.36 -22.93
N ASP A 608 54.38 -13.68 -23.14
CA ASP A 608 53.14 -14.45 -23.02
C ASP A 608 52.62 -14.40 -21.57
N VAL A 609 51.45 -13.78 -21.38
CA VAL A 609 50.81 -13.59 -20.07
C VAL A 609 50.23 -14.88 -19.52
N ASP A 610 50.01 -15.89 -20.36
CA ASP A 610 49.47 -17.18 -19.96
C ASP A 610 50.54 -18.15 -19.44
N ASN A 611 51.79 -17.99 -19.91
CA ASN A 611 52.92 -18.87 -19.59
C ASN A 611 54.17 -18.09 -19.13
N ILE A 612 54.04 -17.36 -18.02
CA ILE A 612 55.14 -16.57 -17.45
C ILE A 612 56.10 -17.48 -16.70
N LEU A 613 57.36 -17.53 -17.16
CA LEU A 613 58.47 -18.16 -16.44
C LEU A 613 59.56 -17.12 -16.18
N LEU A 614 59.72 -16.70 -14.93
CA LEU A 614 60.54 -15.52 -14.60
C LEU A 614 62.04 -15.76 -14.77
N GLU A 615 62.53 -17.01 -14.69
CA GLU A 615 63.92 -17.34 -15.02
C GLU A 615 64.28 -17.07 -16.49
N ASN A 616 63.29 -17.06 -17.39
CA ASN A 616 63.50 -16.78 -18.81
C ASN A 616 63.63 -15.28 -19.12
N LEU A 617 63.46 -14.40 -18.14
CA LEU A 617 63.56 -12.96 -18.34
C LEU A 617 65.01 -12.46 -18.51
N GLY A 618 66.02 -13.28 -18.21
CA GLY A 618 67.43 -12.91 -18.41
C GLY A 618 67.84 -11.67 -17.58
N ASP A 619 68.34 -10.61 -18.25
CA ASP A 619 68.82 -9.38 -17.60
C ASP A 619 67.69 -8.43 -17.14
N THR A 620 66.47 -8.58 -17.68
CA THR A 620 65.30 -7.79 -17.26
C THR A 620 64.69 -8.37 -16.00
N ARG A 621 64.78 -7.63 -14.89
CA ARG A 621 64.33 -8.09 -13.56
C ARG A 621 62.82 -7.98 -13.33
N THR A 622 62.08 -7.35 -14.26
CA THR A 622 60.67 -7.03 -14.10
C THR A 622 59.91 -7.29 -15.39
N LEU A 623 58.88 -8.13 -15.33
CA LEU A 623 57.88 -8.27 -16.39
C LEU A 623 56.81 -7.18 -16.20
N GLN A 624 56.43 -6.52 -17.29
CA GLN A 624 55.37 -5.53 -17.32
C GLN A 624 54.32 -5.91 -18.35
N ALA A 625 53.05 -5.84 -17.94
CA ALA A 625 51.90 -5.91 -18.82
C ALA A 625 50.97 -4.72 -18.52
N VAL A 626 50.36 -4.13 -19.54
CA VAL A 626 49.41 -3.02 -19.44
C VAL A 626 48.13 -3.43 -20.16
N PHE A 627 47.01 -3.23 -19.47
CA PHE A 627 45.68 -3.55 -19.97
C PHE A 627 44.85 -2.29 -20.08
N GLU A 628 43.93 -2.28 -21.04
CA GLU A 628 42.98 -1.20 -21.27
C GLU A 628 41.55 -1.71 -21.07
N LEU A 629 40.73 -0.88 -20.43
CA LEU A 629 39.28 -1.08 -20.37
C LEU A 629 38.69 -0.60 -21.70
N GLU A 630 38.46 -1.52 -22.62
CA GLU A 630 37.97 -1.22 -23.97
C GLU A 630 36.50 -0.77 -23.93
N ALA A 631 35.67 -1.50 -23.19
CA ALA A 631 34.23 -1.26 -23.16
C ALA A 631 33.58 -1.66 -21.83
N LEU A 632 32.40 -1.10 -21.58
CA LEU A 632 31.48 -1.53 -20.53
C LEU A 632 30.27 -2.20 -21.16
N VAL A 633 30.00 -3.44 -20.75
CA VAL A 633 28.84 -4.20 -21.20
C VAL A 633 27.59 -3.69 -20.48
N LEU A 634 26.58 -3.30 -21.27
CA LEU A 634 25.25 -2.98 -20.77
C LEU A 634 24.39 -4.24 -20.82
N THR A 635 24.19 -4.89 -19.68
CA THR A 635 23.21 -5.97 -19.55
C THR A 635 21.89 -5.40 -19.05
N GLU A 636 20.83 -5.54 -19.85
CA GLU A 636 19.47 -5.29 -19.37
C GLU A 636 19.14 -6.36 -18.31
N ARG A 637 19.05 -5.97 -17.04
CA ARG A 637 18.38 -6.78 -16.03
C ARG A 637 16.88 -6.70 -16.30
N SER A 638 16.31 -7.77 -16.85
CA SER A 638 14.87 -7.94 -17.05
C SER A 638 14.11 -8.20 -15.76
#